data_AF-A0A2V5YX21-F1
#
_entry.id   AF-A0A2V5YX21-F1
#
_cell.length_a   1.000
_cell.length_b   1.000
_cell.length_c   1.000
_cell.angle_alpha   90.00
_cell.angle_beta   90.00
_cell.angle_gamma   90.00
#
_symmetry.space_group_name_H-M   'P 1'
#
loop_
_entity.id
_entity.type
_entity.pdbx_description
1 polymer ?
#
loop_
_entity_poly.entity_id
_entity_poly.type
_entity_poly.pdbx_seq_one_letter_code
_entity_poly.pdbx_strand_id
1 'polypeptide(L)'
;MNRLHEALPARQRGAALLIVLAFVVLLTGVSVAYLSRTTGDRQVAHGSFYQSNVDQLAQSAMDSIIGDLRQEIANGSTAYAQADGTTLYVPRDTGAGTAANMVPQRSGNTTLGPNLIRRSIRSDTLSGNPAPPSRASAVNSTTDASATGRSITLARWNTHYLLPKTNPFNNDSYPPSPLLAPFNPYTPVPNGFTPPDWVFVTPTGGTVITSPNNSVIGRYAYAIYDEGGLLDVNVAGYPTDAVAGTAVTWPGRKGSLAYADLRALGTTDANRLSNPDAGSIYQVDRLVGWRNYATTRPTNNFPDTGGQAFARNFQTDTTITRPAALFCSYVLGNTNGFLSANNGTSPNGRTDQTFVQRQELIGFRKTVGSTSSFSTNVLQYLSTFSRETNAPSFSPSTPAGSTIDYAALASTSTAINPNFLFRRVTTSFTRFDGATAVVGEPLVKTRFPLSRLAWITYKGPSAGLATTDPVYQALSQSLVNSGESAVHAATIISAGTANNIKRCFGLTFPTGGAAGSPWTYTNPTGASAANRILRLDEVAAVGREPDFFELLQAAILSGSLGQNTGGGVTGGNVFPDIHMSNTAHHILSIGAAIIDQADPDSIPTRIQFNPSGTVWTAYGVENLPYITQMYPIAGTSPNTPAQWATYLLFQLWNPHQNASTLPNNVRLRVDGAIGIFTGGNGQSWVNGTTPQIIANGNNAGQSVTLQLTSSFSAPAPLTNTNTTNAAAAPGPAPGGAFAALVAPTVP
;
A
#
# COMPACT_ATOMS: atom_id res chain seq x y z
N MET A 1 -108.12 -51.03 49.43
CA MET A 1 -106.90 -50.94 50.28
C MET A 1 -105.71 -51.36 49.45
N ASN A 2 -104.72 -50.46 49.33
CA ASN A 2 -103.28 -50.70 49.24
C ASN A 2 -102.74 -51.69 48.17
N ARG A 3 -101.99 -51.17 47.18
CA ARG A 3 -100.50 -51.13 47.10
C ARG A 3 -100.04 -52.22 46.10
N LEU A 4 -99.07 -52.07 45.21
CA LEU A 4 -97.98 -51.14 44.95
C LEU A 4 -97.69 -51.20 43.43
N HIS A 5 -97.43 -50.09 42.76
CA HIS A 5 -96.68 -50.10 41.49
C HIS A 5 -95.24 -49.67 41.77
N GLU A 6 -94.31 -50.50 41.32
CA GLU A 6 -92.86 -50.32 41.40
C GLU A 6 -92.39 -48.95 40.89
N ALA A 7 -91.48 -48.33 41.63
CA ALA A 7 -90.72 -47.19 41.18
C ALA A 7 -89.52 -47.66 40.34
N LEU A 8 -89.48 -47.28 39.06
CA LEU A 8 -88.26 -47.30 38.24
C LEU A 8 -87.53 -45.94 38.31
N PRO A 9 -86.19 -45.90 38.23
CA PRO A 9 -85.38 -44.93 38.99
C PRO A 9 -85.01 -43.65 38.21
N ALA A 10 -85.11 -42.49 38.88
CA ALA A 10 -84.72 -41.17 38.37
C ALA A 10 -83.21 -40.98 38.05
N ARG A 11 -82.37 -42.01 38.27
CA ARG A 11 -80.90 -41.94 38.14
C ARG A 11 -80.41 -41.98 36.68
N GLN A 12 -81.17 -42.54 35.74
CA GLN A 12 -80.75 -42.69 34.34
C GLN A 12 -80.87 -41.41 33.49
N ARG A 13 -81.73 -40.46 33.86
CA ARG A 13 -81.92 -39.20 33.11
C ARG A 13 -80.83 -38.15 33.39
N GLY A 14 -80.23 -38.14 34.58
CA GLY A 14 -79.13 -37.24 34.92
C GLY A 14 -77.79 -37.62 34.28
N ALA A 15 -77.49 -38.92 34.15
CA ALA A 15 -76.27 -39.41 33.51
C ALA A 15 -76.23 -39.12 32.00
N ALA A 16 -77.36 -39.28 31.30
CA ALA A 16 -77.46 -38.95 29.88
C ALA A 16 -77.23 -37.45 29.62
N LEU A 17 -77.76 -36.56 30.47
CA LEU A 17 -77.55 -35.12 30.35
C LEU A 17 -76.08 -34.74 30.56
N LEU A 18 -75.40 -35.32 31.55
CA LEU A 18 -73.98 -35.07 31.82
C LEU A 18 -73.09 -35.58 30.68
N ILE A 19 -73.40 -36.75 30.10
CA ILE A 19 -72.66 -37.30 28.95
C ILE A 19 -72.85 -36.39 27.73
N VAL A 20 -74.08 -35.98 27.41
CA VAL A 20 -74.34 -35.08 26.27
C VAL A 20 -73.66 -33.73 26.47
N LEU A 21 -73.71 -33.16 27.68
CA LEU A 21 -73.02 -31.91 28.00
C LEU A 21 -71.49 -32.05 27.85
N ALA A 22 -70.91 -33.15 28.33
CA ALA A 22 -69.49 -33.44 28.17
C ALA A 22 -69.09 -33.61 26.69
N PHE A 23 -69.93 -34.27 25.88
CA PHE A 23 -69.71 -34.37 24.43
C PHE A 23 -69.81 -33.02 23.72
N VAL A 24 -70.76 -32.16 24.10
CA VAL A 24 -70.88 -30.81 23.54
C VAL A 24 -69.67 -29.95 23.92
N VAL A 25 -69.19 -30.02 25.16
CA VAL A 25 -67.99 -29.30 25.60
C VAL A 25 -66.75 -29.82 24.87
N LEU A 26 -66.58 -31.14 24.71
CA LEU A 26 -65.49 -31.71 23.93
C LEU A 26 -65.54 -31.31 22.45
N LEU A 27 -66.72 -31.39 21.83
CA LEU A 27 -66.91 -31.00 20.43
C LEU A 27 -66.61 -29.50 20.22
N THR A 28 -67.06 -28.65 21.15
CA THR A 28 -66.78 -27.21 21.11
C THR A 28 -65.30 -26.93 21.31
N GLY A 29 -64.65 -27.61 22.26
CA GLY A 29 -63.20 -27.51 22.50
C GLY A 29 -62.37 -27.93 21.27
N VAL A 30 -62.74 -29.04 20.62
CA VAL A 30 -62.11 -29.50 19.37
C VAL A 30 -62.34 -28.50 18.23
N SER A 31 -63.55 -27.96 18.10
CA SER A 31 -63.88 -26.97 17.07
C SER A 31 -63.09 -25.66 17.24
N VAL A 32 -62.99 -25.16 18.48
CA VAL A 32 -62.18 -23.97 18.79
C VAL A 32 -60.70 -24.23 18.56
N ALA A 33 -60.17 -25.39 18.96
CA ALA A 33 -58.79 -25.76 18.71
C ALA A 33 -58.47 -25.86 17.20
N TYR A 34 -59.39 -26.43 16.41
CA TYR A 34 -59.25 -26.49 14.95
C TYR A 34 -59.26 -25.10 14.31
N LEU A 35 -60.18 -24.22 14.70
CA LEU A 35 -60.24 -22.84 14.20
C LEU A 35 -59.03 -22.00 14.63
N SER A 36 -58.51 -22.22 15.84
CA SER A 36 -57.29 -21.58 16.33
C SER A 36 -56.06 -22.01 15.52
N ARG A 37 -55.89 -23.33 15.31
CA ARG A 37 -54.78 -23.87 14.51
C ARG A 37 -54.84 -23.43 13.06
N THR A 38 -56.01 -23.49 12.41
CA THR A 38 -56.17 -23.04 11.01
C THR A 38 -55.92 -21.54 10.85
N THR A 39 -56.27 -20.72 11.84
CA THR A 39 -55.94 -19.29 11.83
C THR A 39 -54.43 -19.06 11.96
N GLY A 40 -53.75 -19.81 12.84
CA GLY A 40 -52.29 -19.78 12.98
C GLY A 40 -51.57 -20.21 11.70
N ASP A 41 -51.96 -21.35 11.12
CA ASP A 41 -51.37 -21.89 9.89
C ASP A 41 -51.58 -20.92 8.71
N ARG A 42 -52.75 -20.25 8.64
CA ARG A 42 -53.01 -19.23 7.62
C ARG A 42 -52.12 -17.99 7.79
N GLN A 43 -51.87 -17.55 9.03
CA GLN A 43 -50.96 -16.42 9.29
C GLN A 43 -49.52 -16.77 8.93
N VAL A 44 -49.06 -17.99 9.23
CA VAL A 44 -47.74 -18.48 8.84
C VAL A 44 -47.62 -18.57 7.32
N ALA A 45 -48.62 -19.15 6.64
CA ALA A 45 -48.65 -19.25 5.18
C ALA A 45 -48.64 -17.87 4.50
N HIS A 46 -49.41 -16.91 5.01
CA HIS A 46 -49.37 -15.52 4.55
C HIS A 46 -47.99 -14.89 4.78
N GLY A 47 -47.39 -15.11 5.95
CA GLY A 47 -46.03 -14.64 6.25
C GLY A 47 -45.00 -15.17 5.25
N SER A 48 -45.02 -16.47 4.97
CA SER A 48 -44.12 -17.10 3.99
C SER A 48 -44.37 -16.59 2.56
N PHE A 49 -45.63 -16.42 2.17
CA PHE A 49 -45.99 -15.89 0.85
C PHE A 49 -45.50 -14.44 0.66
N TYR A 50 -45.76 -13.57 1.64
CA TYR A 50 -45.28 -12.18 1.58
C TYR A 50 -43.75 -12.11 1.59
N GLN A 51 -43.08 -12.97 2.37
CA GLN A 51 -41.63 -13.06 2.35
C GLN A 51 -41.09 -13.42 0.96
N SER A 52 -41.65 -14.46 0.32
CA SER A 52 -41.26 -14.85 -1.03
C SER A 52 -41.48 -13.73 -2.06
N ASN A 53 -42.59 -13.01 -1.98
CA ASN A 53 -42.87 -11.89 -2.88
C ASN A 53 -41.88 -10.73 -2.68
N VAL A 54 -41.55 -10.42 -1.43
CA VAL A 54 -40.57 -9.37 -1.10
C VAL A 54 -39.18 -9.77 -1.59
N ASP A 55 -38.80 -11.04 -1.46
CA ASP A 55 -37.50 -11.54 -1.93
C ASP A 55 -37.39 -11.49 -3.45
N GLN A 56 -38.44 -11.87 -4.18
CA GLN A 56 -38.48 -11.73 -5.64
C GLN A 56 -38.42 -10.27 -6.09
N LEU A 57 -39.16 -9.38 -5.42
CA LEU A 57 -39.11 -7.94 -5.69
C LEU A 57 -37.71 -7.37 -5.43
N ALA A 58 -37.04 -7.80 -4.36
CA ALA A 58 -35.70 -7.36 -4.02
C ALA A 58 -34.65 -7.83 -5.04
N GLN A 59 -34.74 -9.08 -5.52
CA GLN A 59 -33.88 -9.60 -6.59
C GLN A 59 -34.07 -8.81 -7.89
N SER A 60 -35.32 -8.58 -8.31
CA SER A 60 -35.62 -7.77 -9.50
C SER A 60 -35.11 -6.33 -9.37
N ALA A 61 -35.24 -5.73 -8.19
CA ALA A 61 -34.69 -4.40 -7.91
C ALA A 61 -33.16 -4.38 -8.01
N MET A 62 -32.48 -5.40 -7.52
CA MET A 62 -31.02 -5.53 -7.63
C MET A 62 -30.57 -5.68 -9.08
N ASP A 63 -31.25 -6.50 -9.88
CA ASP A 63 -30.94 -6.66 -11.31
C ASP A 63 -31.10 -5.34 -12.08
N SER A 64 -32.14 -4.58 -11.75
CA SER A 64 -32.40 -3.24 -12.30
C SER A 64 -31.24 -2.27 -11.97
N ILE A 65 -30.78 -2.23 -10.71
CA ILE A 65 -29.67 -1.38 -10.27
C ILE A 65 -28.34 -1.80 -10.91
N ILE A 66 -28.07 -3.12 -10.97
CA ILE A 66 -26.86 -3.66 -11.62
C ILE A 66 -26.89 -3.37 -13.12
N GLY A 67 -28.06 -3.46 -13.76
CA GLY A 67 -28.27 -3.09 -15.15
C GLY A 67 -27.90 -1.63 -15.42
N ASP A 68 -28.36 -0.70 -14.58
CA ASP A 68 -28.03 0.73 -14.70
C ASP A 68 -26.52 0.99 -14.57
N LEU A 69 -25.84 0.32 -13.63
CA LEU A 69 -24.38 0.42 -13.46
C LEU A 69 -23.60 -0.17 -14.65
N ARG A 70 -24.08 -1.29 -15.21
CA ARG A 70 -23.47 -1.88 -16.42
C ARG A 70 -23.65 -0.97 -17.64
N GLN A 71 -24.83 -0.38 -17.79
CA GLN A 71 -25.10 0.58 -18.86
C GLN A 71 -24.19 1.80 -18.75
N GLU A 72 -23.95 2.29 -17.53
CA GLU A 72 -23.03 3.38 -17.28
C GLU A 72 -21.59 3.06 -17.68
N ILE A 73 -21.09 1.88 -17.32
CA ILE A 73 -19.74 1.43 -17.75
C ILE A 73 -19.65 1.42 -19.27
N ALA A 74 -20.68 0.88 -19.95
CA ALA A 74 -20.73 0.82 -21.41
C ALA A 74 -20.75 2.21 -22.05
N ASN A 75 -21.55 3.14 -21.51
CA ASN A 75 -21.64 4.52 -21.99
C ASN A 75 -20.34 5.31 -21.74
N GLY A 76 -19.71 5.10 -20.57
CA GLY A 76 -18.52 5.83 -20.12
C GLY A 76 -17.19 5.31 -20.67
N SER A 77 -17.21 4.19 -21.41
CA SER A 77 -16.01 3.49 -21.87
C SER A 77 -15.96 3.30 -23.39
N THR A 78 -14.76 2.99 -23.87
CA THR A 78 -14.52 2.42 -25.20
C THR A 78 -14.36 0.91 -25.02
N ALA A 79 -15.10 0.13 -25.80
CA ALA A 79 -15.08 -1.33 -25.75
C ALA A 79 -14.03 -1.89 -26.73
N TYR A 80 -13.16 -2.76 -26.25
CA TYR A 80 -12.18 -3.51 -27.04
C TYR A 80 -12.50 -5.00 -26.95
N ALA A 81 -12.71 -5.65 -28.10
CA ALA A 81 -12.91 -7.09 -28.14
C ALA A 81 -11.57 -7.81 -27.88
N GLN A 82 -11.59 -8.80 -27.00
CA GLN A 82 -10.43 -9.61 -26.64
C GLN A 82 -10.49 -10.97 -27.34
N ALA A 83 -9.32 -11.59 -27.54
CA ALA A 83 -9.20 -12.87 -28.25
C ALA A 83 -9.88 -14.05 -27.56
N ASP A 84 -10.20 -13.93 -26.26
CA ASP A 84 -10.93 -14.92 -25.46
C ASP A 84 -12.47 -14.76 -25.54
N GLY A 85 -12.96 -13.82 -26.36
CA GLY A 85 -14.39 -13.52 -26.50
C GLY A 85 -14.94 -12.56 -25.44
N THR A 86 -14.11 -12.04 -24.53
CA THR A 86 -14.50 -11.00 -23.58
C THR A 86 -14.39 -9.59 -24.16
N THR A 87 -15.09 -8.63 -23.56
CA THR A 87 -14.99 -7.21 -23.92
C THR A 87 -14.30 -6.44 -22.81
N LEU A 88 -13.15 -5.83 -23.13
CA LEU A 88 -12.44 -4.92 -22.25
C LEU A 88 -13.02 -3.51 -22.39
N TYR A 89 -13.63 -2.99 -21.33
CA TYR A 89 -14.10 -1.61 -21.26
C TYR A 89 -12.99 -0.72 -20.70
N VAL A 90 -12.47 0.20 -21.52
CA VAL A 90 -11.49 1.21 -21.11
C VAL A 90 -12.21 2.56 -20.96
N PRO A 91 -12.24 3.16 -19.77
CA PRO A 91 -12.87 4.46 -19.54
C PRO A 91 -12.37 5.53 -20.50
N ARG A 92 -13.30 6.32 -21.07
CA ARG A 92 -12.95 7.41 -21.98
C ARG A 92 -12.29 8.55 -21.21
N ASP A 93 -11.24 9.12 -21.78
CA ASP A 93 -10.72 10.42 -21.32
C ASP A 93 -11.67 11.52 -21.81
N THR A 94 -12.27 12.26 -20.88
CA THR A 94 -13.16 13.37 -21.19
C THR A 94 -12.41 14.70 -21.34
N GLY A 95 -11.08 14.67 -21.49
CA GLY A 95 -10.25 15.87 -21.62
C GLY A 95 -10.01 16.62 -20.31
N ALA A 96 -10.38 16.01 -19.17
CA ALA A 96 -10.21 16.56 -17.83
C ALA A 96 -9.05 15.91 -17.05
N GLY A 97 -8.15 15.18 -17.73
CA GLY A 97 -6.93 14.62 -17.14
C GLY A 97 -7.15 13.53 -16.09
N THR A 98 -8.38 13.03 -15.94
CA THR A 98 -8.75 11.95 -15.03
C THR A 98 -9.83 11.12 -15.70
N ALA A 99 -9.66 9.80 -15.70
CA ALA A 99 -10.66 8.86 -16.18
C ALA A 99 -11.86 8.83 -15.22
N ALA A 100 -12.67 9.89 -15.21
CA ALA A 100 -13.78 10.12 -14.29
C ALA A 100 -14.85 9.01 -14.35
N ASN A 101 -14.87 8.23 -15.44
CA ASN A 101 -15.75 7.08 -15.65
C ASN A 101 -15.17 5.75 -15.13
N MET A 102 -14.01 5.75 -14.46
CA MET A 102 -13.47 4.57 -13.77
C MET A 102 -14.30 4.14 -12.57
N VAL A 103 -15.07 5.07 -12.00
CA VAL A 103 -15.95 4.84 -10.86
C VAL A 103 -17.37 5.30 -11.22
N PRO A 104 -18.43 4.71 -10.65
CA PRO A 104 -19.78 5.18 -10.94
C PRO A 104 -19.96 6.65 -10.52
N GLN A 105 -20.63 7.43 -11.36
CA GLN A 105 -20.95 8.82 -11.09
C GLN A 105 -21.75 8.95 -9.81
N ARG A 106 -21.48 10.01 -9.07
CA ARG A 106 -22.07 10.26 -7.76
C ARG A 106 -23.42 10.98 -7.88
N SER A 107 -24.46 10.55 -7.15
CA SER A 107 -25.76 11.25 -7.11
C SER A 107 -26.50 11.09 -5.77
N GLY A 108 -27.13 12.18 -5.30
CA GLY A 108 -27.81 12.19 -4.00
C GLY A 108 -26.84 12.04 -2.82
N ASN A 109 -25.58 12.43 -3.00
CA ASN A 109 -24.54 12.24 -2.00
C ASN A 109 -24.57 13.31 -0.91
N THR A 110 -24.12 12.91 0.28
CA THR A 110 -23.82 13.82 1.40
C THR A 110 -22.32 14.06 1.45
N THR A 111 -21.91 15.28 1.78
CA THR A 111 -20.49 15.63 1.99
C THR A 111 -19.85 14.84 3.14
N LEU A 112 -20.65 14.26 4.03
CA LEU A 112 -20.20 13.50 5.20
C LEU A 112 -20.09 11.99 4.93
N GLY A 113 -20.57 11.50 3.78
CA GLY A 113 -20.56 10.08 3.43
C GLY A 113 -19.62 9.79 2.25
N PRO A 114 -18.29 9.67 2.46
CA PRO A 114 -17.32 9.50 1.37
C PRO A 114 -17.56 8.23 0.55
N ASN A 115 -18.07 7.18 1.20
CA ASN A 115 -18.36 5.90 0.55
C ASN A 115 -19.74 5.87 -0.13
N LEU A 116 -20.64 6.82 0.14
CA LEU A 116 -21.94 6.85 -0.52
C LEU A 116 -21.75 7.31 -1.97
N ILE A 117 -22.14 6.47 -2.92
CA ILE A 117 -22.03 6.73 -4.35
C ILE A 117 -23.35 7.22 -4.91
N ARG A 118 -24.44 6.50 -4.62
CA ARG A 118 -25.78 6.85 -5.08
C ARG A 118 -26.84 6.53 -4.05
N ARG A 119 -27.96 7.21 -4.14
CA ARG A 119 -29.23 6.76 -3.54
C ARG A 119 -30.38 7.02 -4.50
N SER A 120 -31.48 6.30 -4.34
CA SER A 120 -32.71 6.64 -5.05
C SER A 120 -33.19 8.02 -4.61
N ILE A 121 -33.14 9.00 -5.50
CA ILE A 121 -33.64 10.36 -5.28
C ILE A 121 -34.66 10.72 -6.33
N ARG A 122 -35.67 11.48 -5.92
CA ARG A 122 -36.57 12.18 -6.83
C ARG A 122 -35.80 13.24 -7.62
N SER A 123 -36.20 13.46 -8.87
CA SER A 123 -35.61 14.49 -9.75
C SER A 123 -34.08 14.46 -9.77
N ASP A 124 -33.53 13.26 -9.98
CA ASP A 124 -32.09 13.06 -10.08
C ASP A 124 -31.49 13.92 -11.18
N THR A 125 -30.40 14.62 -10.86
CA THR A 125 -29.74 15.56 -11.77
C THR A 125 -28.83 14.88 -12.79
N LEU A 126 -28.66 13.55 -12.71
CA LEU A 126 -27.95 12.79 -13.73
C LEU A 126 -28.70 12.87 -15.07
N SER A 127 -27.95 13.15 -16.14
CA SER A 127 -28.50 13.41 -17.48
C SER A 127 -28.69 12.16 -18.35
N GLY A 128 -28.38 10.97 -17.83
CA GLY A 128 -28.44 9.72 -18.59
C GLY A 128 -27.14 9.35 -19.31
N ASN A 129 -26.12 10.21 -19.29
CA ASN A 129 -24.82 9.93 -19.89
C ASN A 129 -23.64 10.36 -18.98
N PRO A 130 -22.73 9.45 -18.61
CA PRO A 130 -22.81 8.00 -18.81
C PRO A 130 -23.86 7.32 -17.92
N ALA A 131 -24.23 7.92 -16.78
CA ALA A 131 -25.08 7.28 -15.78
C ALA A 131 -26.58 7.55 -15.98
N PRO A 132 -27.44 6.50 -15.95
CA PRO A 132 -28.90 6.67 -15.88
C PRO A 132 -29.35 7.37 -14.59
N PRO A 133 -30.35 8.28 -14.65
CA PRO A 133 -30.94 8.88 -13.45
C PRO A 133 -31.77 7.90 -12.65
N SER A 134 -31.87 8.14 -11.33
CA SER A 134 -32.79 7.43 -10.44
C SER A 134 -34.25 7.56 -10.90
N ARG A 135 -34.97 6.44 -10.90
CA ARG A 135 -36.40 6.34 -11.22
C ARG A 135 -37.31 6.54 -10.00
N ALA A 136 -36.83 7.26 -8.98
CA ALA A 136 -37.56 7.42 -7.73
C ALA A 136 -38.64 8.51 -7.81
N SER A 137 -39.76 8.23 -7.15
CA SER A 137 -40.89 9.16 -7.02
C SER A 137 -40.68 10.08 -5.82
N ALA A 138 -41.44 11.17 -5.73
CA ALA A 138 -41.35 12.12 -4.63
C ALA A 138 -41.99 11.61 -3.32
N VAL A 139 -41.64 10.39 -2.89
CA VAL A 139 -42.13 9.71 -1.69
C VAL A 139 -40.93 9.18 -0.91
N ASN A 140 -40.62 9.79 0.23
CA ASN A 140 -39.46 9.48 1.03
C ASN A 140 -39.64 8.22 1.89
N SER A 141 -38.61 7.39 2.00
CA SER A 141 -38.68 6.15 2.77
C SER A 141 -38.85 6.33 4.29
N THR A 142 -38.47 7.48 4.84
CA THR A 142 -38.55 7.77 6.28
C THR A 142 -39.72 8.68 6.64
N THR A 143 -39.87 9.81 5.94
CA THR A 143 -40.88 10.83 6.31
C THR A 143 -42.27 10.50 5.78
N ASP A 144 -42.37 9.77 4.66
CA ASP A 144 -43.64 9.42 4.03
C ASP A 144 -44.01 7.97 4.38
N ALA A 145 -44.65 7.82 5.54
CA ALA A 145 -45.10 6.52 6.01
C ALA A 145 -46.09 5.87 5.03
N SER A 146 -46.03 4.54 4.90
CA SER A 146 -47.06 3.79 4.21
C SER A 146 -48.44 4.02 4.84
N ALA A 147 -49.52 3.67 4.11
CA ALA A 147 -50.88 3.68 4.66
C ALA A 147 -51.04 2.84 5.95
N THR A 148 -50.13 1.89 6.20
CA THR A 148 -50.07 1.09 7.44
C THR A 148 -49.21 1.71 8.55
N GLY A 149 -48.78 2.96 8.40
CA GLY A 149 -47.92 3.69 9.35
C GLY A 149 -46.45 3.28 9.33
N ARG A 150 -46.04 2.34 8.46
CA ARG A 150 -44.65 1.85 8.39
C ARG A 150 -43.75 2.76 7.56
N SER A 151 -42.57 3.08 8.09
CA SER A 151 -41.47 3.76 7.40
C SER A 151 -40.13 3.09 7.73
N ILE A 152 -39.06 3.46 7.01
CA ILE A 152 -37.69 3.03 7.29
C ILE A 152 -37.00 4.10 8.13
N THR A 153 -36.51 3.75 9.31
CA THR A 153 -35.84 4.71 10.20
C THR A 153 -34.45 5.11 9.66
N LEU A 154 -33.98 6.30 10.03
CA LEU A 154 -32.61 6.75 9.73
C LEU A 154 -31.56 5.75 10.23
N ALA A 155 -31.73 5.25 11.45
CA ALA A 155 -30.85 4.25 12.03
C ALA A 155 -30.83 2.94 11.21
N ARG A 156 -31.97 2.51 10.66
CA ARG A 156 -32.06 1.30 9.82
C ARG A 156 -31.24 1.44 8.54
N TRP A 157 -31.29 2.62 7.91
CA TRP A 157 -30.51 2.93 6.70
C TRP A 157 -29.00 2.84 6.91
N ASN A 158 -28.48 3.01 8.13
CA ASN A 158 -27.05 2.94 8.41
C ASN A 158 -26.67 1.76 9.35
N THR A 159 -27.47 0.69 9.38
CA THR A 159 -27.14 -0.54 10.12
C THR A 159 -25.82 -1.20 9.66
N HIS A 160 -25.36 -0.87 8.45
CA HIS A 160 -24.08 -1.31 7.90
C HIS A 160 -22.88 -0.43 8.33
N TYR A 161 -23.10 0.73 8.95
CA TYR A 161 -22.05 1.65 9.44
C TYR A 161 -21.06 2.12 8.36
N LEU A 162 -21.50 2.32 7.11
CA LEU A 162 -20.67 2.94 6.05
C LEU A 162 -20.84 4.46 5.98
N LEU A 163 -21.86 4.99 6.66
CA LEU A 163 -21.98 6.41 6.94
C LEU A 163 -21.44 6.69 8.35
N PRO A 164 -20.89 7.90 8.57
CA PRO A 164 -20.51 8.30 9.92
C PRO A 164 -21.76 8.33 10.80
N LYS A 165 -21.55 8.24 12.11
CA LYS A 165 -22.61 8.40 13.11
C LYS A 165 -22.69 9.85 13.58
N THR A 166 -23.89 10.28 13.96
CA THR A 166 -24.08 11.61 14.57
C THR A 166 -23.40 11.70 15.92
N ASN A 167 -23.53 10.64 16.74
CA ASN A 167 -22.85 10.54 18.02
C ASN A 167 -21.70 9.52 17.93
N PRO A 168 -20.43 9.95 17.91
CA PRO A 168 -19.30 9.04 17.84
C PRO A 168 -19.08 8.24 19.13
N PHE A 169 -19.69 8.63 20.25
CA PHE A 169 -19.42 8.07 21.58
C PHE A 169 -20.36 6.94 22.01
N ASN A 170 -21.40 6.64 21.24
CA ASN A 170 -22.31 5.54 21.55
C ASN A 170 -22.26 4.44 20.46
N ASN A 171 -23.17 3.47 20.52
CA ASN A 171 -23.25 2.37 19.56
C ASN A 171 -24.47 2.43 18.65
N ASP A 172 -25.18 3.56 18.62
CA ASP A 172 -26.30 3.71 17.70
C ASP A 172 -25.83 3.72 16.24
N SER A 173 -26.77 3.64 15.31
CA SER A 173 -26.50 3.73 13.88
C SER A 173 -27.09 4.99 13.25
N TYR A 174 -27.42 6.04 14.00
CA TYR A 174 -28.00 7.25 13.41
C TYR A 174 -26.92 8.02 12.62
N PRO A 175 -27.06 8.20 11.30
CA PRO A 175 -26.17 9.06 10.54
C PRO A 175 -26.53 10.55 10.77
N PRO A 176 -25.55 11.48 10.61
CA PRO A 176 -25.86 12.90 10.53
C PRO A 176 -26.92 13.12 9.47
N SER A 177 -28.01 13.82 9.77
CA SER A 177 -29.16 13.96 8.88
C SER A 177 -29.81 15.34 9.00
N PRO A 178 -30.33 15.93 7.91
CA PRO A 178 -31.06 17.20 7.98
C PRO A 178 -32.48 17.03 8.56
N LEU A 179 -32.95 15.81 8.77
CA LEU A 179 -34.29 15.56 9.31
C LEU A 179 -34.40 16.05 10.77
N LEU A 180 -35.60 16.54 11.10
CA LEU A 180 -36.00 16.97 12.44
C LEU A 180 -36.66 15.81 13.22
N ALA A 181 -36.87 16.02 14.52
CA ALA A 181 -37.73 15.16 15.32
C ALA A 181 -39.15 15.07 14.71
N PRO A 182 -39.83 13.90 14.78
CA PRO A 182 -39.45 12.68 15.51
C PRO A 182 -38.54 11.72 14.73
N PHE A 183 -38.16 12.04 13.49
CA PHE A 183 -37.41 11.12 12.62
C PHE A 183 -35.93 11.02 12.98
N ASN A 184 -35.37 12.11 13.51
CA ASN A 184 -34.00 12.20 14.01
C ASN A 184 -34.01 12.63 15.49
N PRO A 185 -33.44 11.84 16.41
CA PRO A 185 -33.33 12.23 17.82
C PRO A 185 -32.18 13.22 18.09
N TYR A 186 -31.31 13.48 17.11
CA TYR A 186 -30.17 14.39 17.24
C TYR A 186 -30.42 15.75 16.57
N THR A 187 -29.53 16.70 16.84
CA THR A 187 -29.55 18.00 16.16
C THR A 187 -29.44 17.82 14.64
N PRO A 188 -30.30 18.47 13.84
CA PRO A 188 -30.23 18.38 12.39
C PRO A 188 -28.90 18.87 11.84
N VAL A 189 -28.37 18.14 10.87
CA VAL A 189 -27.13 18.49 10.14
C VAL A 189 -27.52 18.78 8.69
N PRO A 190 -27.48 20.05 8.24
CA PRO A 190 -28.02 20.48 6.94
C PRO A 190 -27.48 19.73 5.71
N ASN A 191 -26.24 19.24 5.78
CA ASN A 191 -25.59 18.47 4.70
C ASN A 191 -25.48 16.97 5.01
N GLY A 192 -26.29 16.46 5.96
CA GLY A 192 -26.31 15.06 6.36
C GLY A 192 -26.96 14.11 5.34
N PHE A 193 -27.00 12.84 5.70
CA PHE A 193 -27.72 11.80 4.98
C PHE A 193 -29.23 12.06 4.96
N THR A 194 -29.78 12.24 3.77
CA THR A 194 -31.22 12.20 3.51
C THR A 194 -31.60 10.76 3.11
N PRO A 195 -32.64 10.18 3.72
CA PRO A 195 -33.14 8.87 3.35
C PRO A 195 -33.54 8.80 1.88
N PRO A 196 -33.33 7.66 1.20
CA PRO A 196 -33.71 7.48 -0.19
C PRO A 196 -35.23 7.55 -0.39
N ASP A 197 -35.63 7.92 -1.60
CA ASP A 197 -37.01 7.97 -2.05
C ASP A 197 -37.43 6.63 -2.70
N TRP A 198 -38.73 6.34 -2.73
CA TRP A 198 -39.27 5.10 -3.29
C TRP A 198 -39.28 5.10 -4.83
N VAL A 199 -38.71 4.06 -5.42
CA VAL A 199 -38.97 3.64 -6.80
C VAL A 199 -40.16 2.70 -6.78
N PHE A 200 -41.20 3.01 -7.55
CA PHE A 200 -42.38 2.15 -7.70
C PHE A 200 -42.22 1.24 -8.90
N VAL A 201 -42.60 -0.02 -8.75
CA VAL A 201 -42.47 -1.04 -9.78
C VAL A 201 -43.85 -1.33 -10.37
N THR A 202 -43.92 -1.32 -11.69
CA THR A 202 -45.09 -1.70 -12.49
C THR A 202 -44.70 -2.87 -13.41
N PRO A 203 -45.64 -3.51 -14.14
CA PRO A 203 -45.30 -4.57 -15.08
C PRO A 203 -44.27 -4.18 -16.17
N THR A 204 -44.07 -2.89 -16.41
CA THR A 204 -43.08 -2.36 -17.38
C THR A 204 -41.75 -1.97 -16.73
N GLY A 205 -41.60 -2.14 -15.41
CA GLY A 205 -40.39 -1.84 -14.65
C GLY A 205 -40.56 -0.71 -13.63
N GLY A 206 -39.42 -0.19 -13.13
CA GLY A 206 -39.38 0.93 -12.20
C GLY A 206 -39.83 2.23 -12.88
N THR A 207 -40.70 3.00 -12.23
CA THR A 207 -41.26 4.22 -12.78
C THR A 207 -41.45 5.31 -11.73
N VAL A 208 -41.43 6.56 -12.19
CA VAL A 208 -41.77 7.73 -11.39
C VAL A 208 -43.28 7.92 -11.43
N ILE A 209 -43.92 7.93 -10.27
CA ILE A 209 -45.35 8.24 -10.13
C ILE A 209 -45.54 9.60 -9.46
N THR A 210 -46.53 10.34 -9.91
CA THR A 210 -46.95 11.64 -9.35
C THR A 210 -48.30 11.56 -8.65
N SER A 211 -49.02 10.46 -8.82
CA SER A 211 -50.31 10.15 -8.19
C SER A 211 -50.45 8.64 -7.95
N PRO A 212 -51.38 8.19 -7.07
CA PRO A 212 -51.64 6.77 -6.86
C PRO A 212 -51.95 6.04 -8.16
N ASN A 213 -51.28 4.90 -8.38
CA ASN A 213 -51.40 4.11 -9.60
C ASN A 213 -51.68 2.64 -9.24
N ASN A 214 -52.78 2.09 -9.75
CA ASN A 214 -53.21 0.70 -9.48
C ASN A 214 -52.32 -0.36 -10.15
N SER A 215 -51.43 0.03 -11.06
CA SER A 215 -50.49 -0.87 -11.73
C SER A 215 -49.21 -1.11 -10.90
N VAL A 216 -49.09 -0.47 -9.73
CA VAL A 216 -47.93 -0.66 -8.84
C VAL A 216 -48.02 -2.03 -8.19
N ILE A 217 -47.02 -2.87 -8.46
CA ILE A 217 -46.89 -4.23 -7.90
C ILE A 217 -45.92 -4.29 -6.71
N GLY A 218 -45.11 -3.24 -6.52
CA GLY A 218 -44.14 -3.16 -5.44
C GLY A 218 -43.40 -1.83 -5.42
N ARG A 219 -42.56 -1.63 -4.40
CA ARG A 219 -41.66 -0.48 -4.31
C ARG A 219 -40.34 -0.88 -3.66
N TYR A 220 -39.26 -0.25 -4.09
CA TYR A 220 -37.94 -0.41 -3.48
C TYR A 220 -37.25 0.96 -3.37
N ALA A 221 -36.30 1.05 -2.46
CA ALA A 221 -35.46 2.23 -2.27
C ALA A 221 -34.03 1.72 -2.05
N TYR A 222 -33.02 2.46 -2.50
CA TYR A 222 -31.65 1.97 -2.47
C TYR A 222 -30.65 3.06 -2.12
N ALA A 223 -29.53 2.62 -1.55
CA ALA A 223 -28.30 3.38 -1.39
C ALA A 223 -27.14 2.47 -1.79
N ILE A 224 -26.23 2.98 -2.61
CA ILE A 224 -25.07 2.28 -3.16
C ILE A 224 -23.83 2.86 -2.52
N TYR A 225 -23.01 1.99 -1.93
CA TYR A 225 -21.76 2.36 -1.29
C TYR A 225 -20.57 1.74 -2.01
N ASP A 226 -19.49 2.49 -2.10
CA ASP A 226 -18.19 2.01 -2.59
C ASP A 226 -17.40 1.43 -1.41
N GLU A 227 -17.14 0.12 -1.49
CA GLU A 227 -16.29 -0.59 -0.53
C GLU A 227 -14.90 -0.93 -1.12
N GLY A 228 -14.65 -0.59 -2.39
CA GLY A 228 -13.41 -0.96 -3.11
C GLY A 228 -12.16 -0.26 -2.58
N GLY A 229 -12.31 0.88 -1.91
CA GLY A 229 -11.21 1.59 -1.24
C GLY A 229 -11.07 1.30 0.27
N LEU A 230 -11.89 0.40 0.82
CA LEU A 230 -11.87 0.08 2.26
C LEU A 230 -10.85 -1.01 2.56
N LEU A 231 -10.32 -0.99 3.77
CA LEU A 231 -9.36 -2.01 4.22
C LEU A 231 -10.09 -3.33 4.44
N ASP A 232 -9.65 -4.42 3.78
CA ASP A 232 -10.18 -5.75 4.08
C ASP A 232 -9.68 -6.20 5.45
N VAL A 233 -10.59 -6.26 6.43
CA VAL A 233 -10.28 -6.62 7.81
C VAL A 233 -9.82 -8.07 7.96
N ASN A 234 -9.99 -8.92 6.96
CA ASN A 234 -9.44 -10.28 6.96
C ASN A 234 -7.91 -10.28 6.85
N VAL A 235 -7.33 -9.27 6.19
CA VAL A 235 -5.87 -9.19 5.99
C VAL A 235 -5.27 -7.97 6.68
N ALA A 236 -6.03 -6.88 6.81
CA ALA A 236 -5.50 -5.60 7.24
C ALA A 236 -4.96 -5.60 8.68
N GLY A 237 -3.78 -5.04 8.89
CA GLY A 237 -3.21 -4.84 10.23
C GLY A 237 -2.17 -5.86 10.67
N TYR A 238 -1.27 -5.40 11.54
CA TYR A 238 -0.18 -6.18 12.13
C TYR A 238 -0.22 -6.07 13.67
N PRO A 239 0.25 -7.09 14.41
CA PRO A 239 0.22 -7.06 15.87
C PRO A 239 1.41 -6.25 16.45
N THR A 240 1.32 -5.89 17.73
CA THR A 240 2.45 -5.36 18.52
C THR A 240 3.59 -6.38 18.57
N ASP A 241 4.84 -5.91 18.66
CA ASP A 241 6.00 -6.74 18.97
C ASP A 241 6.65 -6.25 20.27
N ALA A 242 6.72 -7.16 21.25
CA ALA A 242 7.39 -7.02 22.54
C ALA A 242 8.82 -6.47 22.44
N VAL A 243 9.54 -6.81 21.36
CA VAL A 243 10.97 -6.46 21.19
C VAL A 243 11.16 -5.05 20.60
N ALA A 244 10.14 -4.49 19.95
CA ALA A 244 10.23 -3.17 19.31
C ALA A 244 9.69 -2.01 20.16
N GLY A 245 9.15 -2.28 21.36
CA GLY A 245 8.76 -1.27 22.36
C GLY A 245 7.57 -0.36 22.02
N THR A 246 7.20 -0.23 20.75
CA THR A 246 5.97 0.41 20.26
C THR A 246 5.55 -0.30 18.97
N ALA A 247 4.24 -0.37 18.68
CA ALA A 247 3.70 -1.21 17.61
C ALA A 247 4.50 -1.02 16.34
N VAL A 248 5.00 -2.13 15.84
CA VAL A 248 6.24 -2.08 15.11
C VAL A 248 6.13 -1.17 13.91
N THR A 249 6.99 -0.15 13.88
CA THR A 249 7.32 0.47 12.62
C THR A 249 8.03 -0.60 11.82
N TRP A 250 7.25 -1.34 11.01
CA TRP A 250 7.71 -2.19 9.92
C TRP A 250 7.57 -1.45 8.56
N PRO A 251 8.12 -0.21 8.38
CA PRO A 251 7.92 0.62 7.19
C PRO A 251 8.54 0.07 5.90
N GLY A 252 9.30 -1.02 5.95
CA GLY A 252 9.98 -1.62 4.79
C GLY A 252 9.04 -2.20 3.71
N ARG A 253 7.75 -2.42 4.00
CA ARG A 253 6.78 -2.97 3.02
C ARG A 253 5.48 -2.18 2.97
N LYS A 254 5.56 -0.92 2.52
CA LYS A 254 4.39 -0.10 2.17
C LYS A 254 3.73 -0.66 0.91
N GLY A 255 2.53 -1.24 1.03
CA GLY A 255 1.72 -1.65 -0.13
C GLY A 255 0.96 -2.97 -0.03
N SER A 256 1.05 -3.70 1.10
CA SER A 256 0.15 -4.82 1.41
C SER A 256 -0.74 -4.46 2.60
N LEU A 257 -2.03 -4.77 2.52
CA LEU A 257 -2.98 -4.64 3.65
C LEU A 257 -2.45 -5.24 4.96
N ALA A 258 -1.70 -6.35 4.91
CA ALA A 258 -1.15 -7.01 6.11
C ALA A 258 -0.27 -6.10 6.97
N TYR A 259 0.26 -5.01 6.41
CA TYR A 259 1.07 -4.02 7.10
C TYR A 259 0.36 -2.66 7.27
N ALA A 260 -0.95 -2.58 7.03
CA ALA A 260 -1.72 -1.36 7.25
C ALA A 260 -1.73 -0.99 8.74
N ASP A 261 -1.35 0.24 9.09
CA ASP A 261 -1.46 0.72 10.47
C ASP A 261 -2.93 1.05 10.78
N LEU A 262 -3.62 0.11 11.42
CA LEU A 262 -5.03 0.28 11.79
C LEU A 262 -5.24 1.34 12.88
N ARG A 263 -4.17 1.75 13.57
CA ARG A 263 -4.22 2.89 14.49
C ARG A 263 -4.32 4.20 13.71
N ALA A 264 -4.06 4.24 12.41
CA ALA A 264 -4.19 5.45 11.59
C ALA A 264 -5.63 5.72 11.08
N LEU A 265 -6.59 4.86 11.41
CA LEU A 265 -7.97 5.00 10.93
C LEU A 265 -8.68 6.19 11.59
N GLY A 266 -9.16 7.14 10.79
CA GLY A 266 -9.88 8.34 11.27
C GLY A 266 -8.98 9.46 11.81
N THR A 267 -9.55 10.66 11.97
CA THR A 267 -8.83 11.88 12.38
C THR A 267 -8.91 12.19 13.87
N THR A 268 -9.72 11.44 14.63
CA THR A 268 -9.95 11.62 16.07
C THR A 268 -9.86 10.29 16.80
N ASP A 269 -9.49 10.30 18.08
CA ASP A 269 -9.32 9.09 18.90
C ASP A 269 -10.59 8.22 18.99
N ALA A 270 -11.77 8.80 18.79
CA ALA A 270 -13.04 8.09 18.73
C ALA A 270 -13.19 7.18 17.48
N ASN A 271 -12.34 7.36 16.47
CA ASN A 271 -12.44 6.72 15.16
C ASN A 271 -11.30 5.74 14.86
N ARG A 272 -10.35 5.54 15.79
CA ARG A 272 -9.14 4.72 15.59
C ARG A 272 -9.27 3.38 16.32
N LEU A 273 -8.54 2.36 15.85
CA LEU A 273 -8.26 1.18 16.67
C LEU A 273 -7.02 1.45 17.52
N SER A 274 -7.15 1.36 18.83
CA SER A 274 -6.09 1.70 19.77
C SER A 274 -5.28 0.48 20.18
N ASN A 275 -3.98 0.66 20.44
CA ASN A 275 -3.06 -0.42 20.80
C ASN A 275 -1.87 0.12 21.62
N PRO A 276 -2.01 0.36 22.94
CA PRO A 276 -3.23 0.21 23.76
C PRO A 276 -4.17 1.42 23.69
N ASP A 277 -5.42 1.26 24.13
CA ASP A 277 -6.31 2.38 24.47
C ASP A 277 -6.02 2.94 25.88
N ALA A 278 -6.74 4.00 26.27
CA ALA A 278 -6.63 4.61 27.60
C ALA A 278 -6.95 3.64 28.77
N GLY A 279 -7.59 2.50 28.49
CA GLY A 279 -7.86 1.42 29.43
C GLY A 279 -6.87 0.24 29.34
N SER A 280 -5.73 0.41 28.66
CA SER A 280 -4.73 -0.64 28.41
C SER A 280 -5.24 -1.82 27.55
N ILE A 281 -6.21 -1.59 26.68
CA ILE A 281 -6.77 -2.61 25.78
C ILE A 281 -6.08 -2.53 24.42
N TYR A 282 -5.62 -3.68 23.94
CA TYR A 282 -4.86 -3.83 22.71
C TYR A 282 -5.75 -4.33 21.56
N GLN A 283 -6.49 -3.41 20.94
CA GLN A 283 -7.58 -3.74 20.03
C GLN A 283 -7.06 -4.36 18.71
N VAL A 284 -5.94 -3.85 18.20
CA VAL A 284 -5.31 -4.38 16.98
C VAL A 284 -4.79 -5.80 17.24
N ASP A 285 -4.14 -6.04 18.38
CA ASP A 285 -3.61 -7.37 18.73
C ASP A 285 -4.73 -8.41 18.89
N ARG A 286 -5.88 -8.01 19.46
CA ARG A 286 -7.06 -8.88 19.57
C ARG A 286 -7.65 -9.24 18.21
N LEU A 287 -7.75 -8.27 17.30
CA LEU A 287 -8.28 -8.50 15.96
C LEU A 287 -7.32 -9.35 15.11
N VAL A 288 -6.04 -8.98 15.05
CA VAL A 288 -5.02 -9.68 14.26
C VAL A 288 -4.80 -11.07 14.82
N GLY A 289 -4.73 -11.21 16.14
CA GLY A 289 -4.52 -12.51 16.74
C GLY A 289 -5.76 -13.41 16.71
N TRP A 290 -7.00 -12.89 16.80
CA TRP A 290 -8.20 -13.72 16.64
C TRP A 290 -8.24 -14.37 15.25
N ARG A 291 -7.95 -13.60 14.19
CA ARG A 291 -7.98 -14.13 12.82
C ARG A 291 -6.79 -15.05 12.53
N ASN A 292 -5.62 -14.77 13.11
CA ASN A 292 -4.40 -15.55 12.92
C ASN A 292 -4.10 -16.44 14.13
N TYR A 293 -5.13 -16.99 14.78
CA TYR A 293 -4.99 -17.70 16.05
C TYR A 293 -4.04 -18.90 15.94
N ALA A 294 -4.18 -19.72 14.90
CA ALA A 294 -3.30 -20.86 14.70
C ALA A 294 -1.89 -20.45 14.29
N THR A 295 -1.80 -19.47 13.40
CA THR A 295 -0.53 -18.95 12.88
C THR A 295 0.32 -18.32 13.99
N THR A 296 -0.31 -17.58 14.90
CA THR A 296 0.38 -16.85 15.98
C THR A 296 0.71 -17.72 17.20
N ARG A 297 0.17 -18.95 17.26
CA ARG A 297 0.44 -19.97 18.30
C ARG A 297 0.40 -19.41 19.73
N PRO A 298 -0.68 -18.72 20.11
CA PRO A 298 -0.85 -18.12 21.43
C PRO A 298 -0.87 -19.19 22.52
N THR A 299 -0.40 -18.83 23.72
CA THR A 299 -0.37 -19.75 24.87
C THR A 299 -1.66 -19.74 25.70
N ASN A 300 -2.57 -18.78 25.44
CA ASN A 300 -3.82 -18.55 26.17
C ASN A 300 -5.03 -18.41 25.22
N ASN A 301 -6.23 -18.56 25.79
CA ASN A 301 -7.49 -18.62 25.05
C ASN A 301 -8.07 -17.23 24.74
N PHE A 302 -8.83 -17.12 23.66
CA PHE A 302 -9.67 -15.97 23.32
C PHE A 302 -11.14 -16.26 23.71
N PRO A 303 -11.92 -15.31 24.29
CA PRO A 303 -11.60 -13.90 24.55
C PRO A 303 -10.84 -13.67 25.87
N ASP A 304 -10.30 -12.45 26.05
CA ASP A 304 -9.60 -12.03 27.27
C ASP A 304 -10.46 -12.20 28.54
N THR A 305 -10.10 -13.14 29.41
CA THR A 305 -10.69 -13.26 30.77
C THR A 305 -9.59 -13.31 31.83
N GLY A 306 -9.73 -12.53 32.89
CA GLY A 306 -8.99 -12.68 34.16
C GLY A 306 -7.46 -12.63 34.06
N GLY A 307 -6.86 -11.44 33.89
CA GLY A 307 -5.41 -11.23 34.02
C GLY A 307 -4.52 -11.92 32.98
N GLN A 308 -5.07 -12.78 32.11
CA GLN A 308 -4.39 -13.52 31.04
C GLN A 308 -4.93 -13.13 29.66
N ALA A 309 -4.85 -11.84 29.31
CA ALA A 309 -5.34 -11.37 28.02
C ALA A 309 -4.55 -12.00 26.87
N PHE A 310 -5.25 -12.56 25.89
CA PHE A 310 -4.73 -13.11 24.65
C PHE A 310 -3.77 -12.12 23.96
N ALA A 311 -4.07 -10.82 24.01
CA ALA A 311 -3.20 -9.79 23.47
C ALA A 311 -1.82 -9.69 24.14
N ARG A 312 -1.66 -10.12 25.40
CA ARG A 312 -0.37 -10.09 26.10
C ARG A 312 0.68 -10.98 25.44
N ASN A 313 0.27 -12.04 24.74
CA ASN A 313 1.19 -12.89 23.96
C ASN A 313 2.06 -12.07 23.00
N PHE A 314 1.51 -10.99 22.42
CA PHE A 314 2.22 -10.14 21.47
C PHE A 314 3.16 -9.12 22.14
N GLN A 315 3.00 -8.88 23.45
CA GLN A 315 3.69 -7.82 24.20
C GLN A 315 4.78 -8.30 25.13
N THR A 316 4.65 -9.52 25.66
CA THR A 316 5.55 -10.02 26.70
C THR A 316 6.54 -11.07 26.19
N ASP A 317 6.25 -11.70 25.05
CA ASP A 317 7.11 -12.73 24.49
C ASP A 317 8.25 -12.11 23.67
N THR A 318 9.46 -12.13 24.22
CA THR A 318 10.68 -11.62 23.58
C THR A 318 11.46 -12.70 22.83
N THR A 319 10.96 -13.93 22.76
CA THR A 319 11.65 -15.04 22.09
C THR A 319 11.65 -14.89 20.56
N ILE A 320 12.49 -15.65 19.87
CA ILE A 320 12.54 -15.68 18.39
C ILE A 320 11.29 -16.34 17.78
N THR A 321 10.59 -17.19 18.54
CA THR A 321 9.35 -17.88 18.16
C THR A 321 8.09 -17.13 18.58
N ARG A 322 8.21 -15.85 18.94
CA ARG A 322 7.11 -15.05 19.45
C ARG A 322 5.97 -14.88 18.42
N PRO A 323 4.72 -14.74 18.86
CA PRO A 323 3.52 -14.60 18.02
C PRO A 323 3.63 -13.58 16.89
N ALA A 324 4.22 -12.41 17.15
CA ALA A 324 4.41 -11.36 16.15
C ALA A 324 5.41 -11.76 15.05
N ALA A 325 6.48 -12.46 15.42
CA ALA A 325 7.48 -12.97 14.48
C ALA A 325 6.93 -14.14 13.62
N LEU A 326 6.08 -14.99 14.20
CA LEU A 326 5.37 -16.05 13.48
C LEU A 326 4.37 -15.49 12.47
N PHE A 327 3.59 -14.49 12.86
CA PHE A 327 2.72 -13.76 11.93
C PHE A 327 3.52 -13.19 10.76
N CYS A 328 4.64 -12.51 11.05
CA CYS A 328 5.50 -11.95 10.01
C CYS A 328 6.06 -13.03 9.08
N SER A 329 6.53 -14.15 9.63
CA SER A 329 7.06 -15.27 8.83
C SER A 329 5.99 -15.89 7.93
N TYR A 330 4.77 -16.04 8.45
CA TYR A 330 3.62 -16.48 7.66
C TYR A 330 3.33 -15.49 6.53
N VAL A 331 3.29 -14.20 6.84
CA VAL A 331 3.03 -13.15 5.86
C VAL A 331 4.09 -13.19 4.75
N LEU A 332 5.37 -13.24 5.10
CA LEU A 332 6.47 -13.22 4.15
C LEU A 332 6.62 -14.52 3.35
N GLY A 333 6.30 -15.66 3.96
CA GLY A 333 6.46 -16.99 3.37
C GLY A 333 5.24 -17.48 2.60
N ASN A 334 4.12 -16.75 2.60
CA ASN A 334 2.89 -17.19 1.94
C ASN A 334 2.97 -17.03 0.42
N THR A 335 3.12 -18.15 -0.29
CA THR A 335 3.13 -18.22 -1.76
C THR A 335 1.75 -18.49 -2.37
N ASN A 336 0.75 -18.87 -1.56
CA ASN A 336 -0.59 -19.26 -2.01
C ASN A 336 -1.66 -18.17 -1.74
N GLY A 337 -1.22 -16.97 -1.38
CA GLY A 337 -2.08 -15.82 -1.14
C GLY A 337 -2.62 -15.74 0.28
N PHE A 338 -2.67 -14.53 0.81
CA PHE A 338 -3.09 -14.17 2.17
C PHE A 338 -4.58 -14.39 2.49
N LEU A 339 -5.32 -15.00 1.58
CA LEU A 339 -6.78 -14.93 1.49
C LEU A 339 -7.49 -16.19 2.00
N SER A 340 -6.73 -17.21 2.42
CA SER A 340 -7.29 -18.41 3.04
C SER A 340 -6.77 -18.55 4.47
N ALA A 341 -7.67 -18.79 5.42
CA ALA A 341 -7.31 -19.17 6.77
C ALA A 341 -6.44 -20.44 6.73
N ASN A 342 -5.31 -20.44 7.43
CA ASN A 342 -4.46 -21.62 7.53
C ASN A 342 -5.14 -22.67 8.42
N ASN A 343 -5.40 -23.85 7.85
CA ASN A 343 -6.05 -24.97 8.52
C ASN A 343 -5.05 -26.00 9.09
N GLY A 344 -3.73 -25.82 8.86
CA GLY A 344 -2.72 -26.87 9.06
C GLY A 344 -2.31 -27.11 10.52
N THR A 345 -2.55 -26.18 11.43
CA THR A 345 -2.23 -26.32 12.86
C THR A 345 -3.37 -25.79 13.71
N SER A 346 -3.72 -26.48 14.80
CA SER A 346 -4.82 -26.09 15.67
C SER A 346 -4.36 -25.98 17.14
N PRO A 347 -3.57 -24.94 17.50
CA PRO A 347 -3.27 -24.64 18.89
C PRO A 347 -4.58 -24.53 19.68
N ASN A 348 -4.65 -25.19 20.85
CA ASN A 348 -5.85 -25.18 21.71
C ASN A 348 -7.18 -25.55 20.99
N GLY A 349 -7.13 -26.35 19.92
CA GLY A 349 -8.33 -26.76 19.19
C GLY A 349 -8.94 -25.69 18.27
N ARG A 350 -8.22 -24.60 17.95
CA ARG A 350 -8.68 -23.54 17.04
C ARG A 350 -7.74 -23.28 15.87
N THR A 351 -8.32 -23.08 14.68
CA THR A 351 -7.64 -22.65 13.46
C THR A 351 -7.67 -21.12 13.31
N ASP A 352 -6.98 -20.61 12.28
CA ASP A 352 -7.19 -19.24 11.80
C ASP A 352 -8.67 -19.02 11.40
N GLN A 353 -9.13 -17.76 11.46
CA GLN A 353 -10.52 -17.35 11.29
C GLN A 353 -10.64 -16.26 10.21
N THR A 354 -11.80 -16.19 9.55
CA THR A 354 -12.10 -15.16 8.53
C THR A 354 -13.55 -14.70 8.64
N PHE A 355 -13.81 -13.44 8.31
CA PHE A 355 -15.13 -12.87 8.10
C PHE A 355 -15.55 -13.12 6.66
N VAL A 356 -16.65 -13.84 6.46
CA VAL A 356 -17.22 -14.10 5.13
C VAL A 356 -18.11 -12.93 4.69
N GLN A 357 -18.74 -12.27 5.65
CA GLN A 357 -19.68 -11.18 5.39
C GLN A 357 -19.59 -10.06 6.43
N ARG A 358 -19.95 -8.85 6.01
CA ARG A 358 -19.97 -7.65 6.87
C ARG A 358 -20.82 -7.82 8.13
N GLN A 359 -21.88 -8.63 8.09
CA GLN A 359 -22.72 -8.92 9.26
C GLN A 359 -21.93 -9.64 10.37
N GLU A 360 -21.00 -10.52 10.00
CA GLU A 360 -20.11 -11.21 10.94
C GLU A 360 -19.10 -10.25 11.55
N LEU A 361 -18.55 -9.31 10.76
CA LEU A 361 -17.69 -8.25 11.30
C LEU A 361 -18.44 -7.40 12.33
N ILE A 362 -19.69 -7.00 12.03
CA ILE A 362 -20.53 -6.25 12.96
C ILE A 362 -20.87 -7.09 14.20
N GLY A 363 -21.15 -8.38 14.03
CA GLY A 363 -21.40 -9.32 15.12
C GLY A 363 -20.19 -9.53 16.03
N PHE A 364 -19.01 -9.72 15.44
CA PHE A 364 -17.74 -9.79 16.15
C PHE A 364 -17.47 -8.50 16.92
N ARG A 365 -17.64 -7.34 16.28
CA ARG A 365 -17.51 -6.05 16.93
C ARG A 365 -18.46 -5.92 18.12
N LYS A 366 -19.71 -6.37 18.02
CA LYS A 366 -20.67 -6.35 19.14
C LYS A 366 -20.24 -7.25 20.29
N THR A 367 -19.66 -8.40 19.97
CA THR A 367 -19.23 -9.43 20.94
C THR A 367 -17.94 -9.04 21.65
N VAL A 368 -16.98 -8.48 20.92
CA VAL A 368 -15.66 -8.08 21.43
C VAL A 368 -15.68 -6.67 22.02
N GLY A 369 -16.59 -5.81 21.54
CA GLY A 369 -16.66 -4.37 21.76
C GLY A 369 -17.50 -3.87 22.94
N SER A 370 -17.60 -4.60 24.06
CA SER A 370 -18.29 -4.06 25.24
C SER A 370 -17.52 -2.85 25.81
N THR A 371 -18.02 -1.67 25.45
CA THR A 371 -17.77 -0.31 25.97
C THR A 371 -16.39 0.34 25.84
N SER A 372 -15.34 -0.31 25.32
CA SER A 372 -14.09 0.42 24.98
C SER A 372 -13.17 -0.25 23.96
N SER A 373 -13.46 -1.47 23.49
CA SER A 373 -12.50 -2.37 22.85
C SER A 373 -12.54 -2.47 21.32
N PHE A 374 -13.54 -1.89 20.65
CA PHE A 374 -13.62 -1.78 19.18
C PHE A 374 -14.65 -0.71 18.78
N SER A 375 -14.20 0.48 18.36
CA SER A 375 -15.11 1.58 18.02
C SER A 375 -16.02 1.22 16.83
N THR A 376 -17.33 1.52 16.95
CA THR A 376 -18.27 1.38 15.83
C THR A 376 -17.91 2.29 14.66
N ASN A 377 -17.25 3.41 14.92
CA ASN A 377 -16.93 4.41 13.89
C ASN A 377 -15.89 3.88 12.89
N VAL A 378 -15.02 2.95 13.31
CA VAL A 378 -14.00 2.30 12.47
C VAL A 378 -14.65 1.49 11.34
N LEU A 379 -15.88 0.98 11.54
CA LEU A 379 -16.56 0.15 10.54
C LEU A 379 -16.75 0.88 9.20
N GLN A 380 -16.76 2.22 9.20
CA GLN A 380 -16.81 3.01 7.98
C GLN A 380 -15.61 2.77 7.05
N TYR A 381 -14.46 2.36 7.59
CA TYR A 381 -13.20 2.21 6.87
C TYR A 381 -12.81 0.75 6.58
N LEU A 382 -13.63 -0.21 7.03
CA LEU A 382 -13.35 -1.64 6.94
C LEU A 382 -14.34 -2.33 6.00
N SER A 383 -13.86 -3.29 5.22
CA SER A 383 -14.66 -4.27 4.48
C SER A 383 -14.24 -5.69 4.84
N THR A 384 -14.86 -6.67 4.19
CA THR A 384 -14.53 -8.12 4.34
C THR A 384 -14.15 -8.76 3.01
N PHE A 385 -14.05 -7.96 1.94
CA PHE A 385 -13.92 -8.46 0.57
C PHE A 385 -13.07 -7.58 -0.34
N SER A 386 -12.35 -6.57 0.17
CA SER A 386 -11.57 -5.68 -0.66
C SER A 386 -10.36 -6.40 -1.26
N ARG A 387 -10.31 -6.47 -2.59
CA ARG A 387 -9.29 -7.18 -3.37
C ARG A 387 -8.33 -6.17 -3.97
N GLU A 388 -7.28 -5.85 -3.25
CA GLU A 388 -6.12 -5.22 -3.88
C GLU A 388 -5.22 -6.29 -4.49
N THR A 389 -4.85 -6.10 -5.75
CA THR A 389 -3.72 -6.84 -6.31
C THR A 389 -2.45 -6.10 -5.87
N ASN A 390 -1.46 -6.79 -5.31
CA ASN A 390 -0.14 -6.21 -5.04
C ASN A 390 0.65 -6.03 -6.34
N ALA A 391 0.06 -5.34 -7.31
CA ALA A 391 0.60 -5.00 -8.61
C ALA A 391 0.77 -3.48 -8.72
N PRO A 392 1.78 -3.01 -9.44
CA PRO A 392 1.89 -1.60 -9.80
C PRO A 392 0.77 -1.20 -10.77
N SER A 393 0.04 -0.13 -10.46
CA SER A 393 -1.00 0.47 -11.30
C SER A 393 -0.50 1.72 -12.04
N PHE A 394 0.82 1.81 -12.27
CA PHE A 394 1.41 2.99 -12.87
C PHE A 394 0.95 3.15 -14.32
N SER A 395 0.48 4.36 -14.64
CA SER A 395 0.26 4.85 -15.99
C SER A 395 0.70 6.31 -16.01
N PRO A 396 1.51 6.75 -16.99
CA PRO A 396 1.93 8.14 -17.04
C PRO A 396 0.75 9.02 -17.43
N SER A 397 0.68 10.20 -16.83
CA SER A 397 -0.15 11.32 -17.29
C SER A 397 0.71 12.29 -18.11
N THR A 398 0.07 13.10 -18.95
CA THR A 398 0.74 14.16 -19.70
C THR A 398 0.86 15.41 -18.83
N PRO A 399 2.08 15.83 -18.42
CA PRO A 399 2.25 17.04 -17.61
C PRO A 399 1.83 18.30 -18.36
N ALA A 400 1.31 19.29 -17.64
CA ALA A 400 0.97 20.59 -18.23
C ALA A 400 2.21 21.23 -18.88
N GLY A 401 2.07 21.66 -20.14
CA GLY A 401 3.16 22.26 -20.91
C GLY A 401 4.11 21.25 -21.59
N SER A 402 3.87 19.94 -21.46
CA SER A 402 4.64 18.94 -22.21
C SER A 402 4.26 18.92 -23.68
N THR A 403 5.25 18.82 -24.57
CA THR A 403 5.05 18.59 -26.01
C THR A 403 4.88 17.10 -26.35
N ILE A 404 5.09 16.20 -25.38
CA ILE A 404 4.95 14.76 -25.54
C ILE A 404 3.67 14.32 -24.82
N ASP A 405 2.74 13.71 -25.55
CA ASP A 405 1.52 13.15 -24.98
C ASP A 405 1.76 11.75 -24.40
N TYR A 406 2.28 11.70 -23.19
CA TYR A 406 2.58 10.44 -22.50
C TYR A 406 1.34 9.58 -22.26
N ALA A 407 0.19 10.20 -21.95
CA ALA A 407 -1.05 9.47 -21.70
C ALA A 407 -1.50 8.69 -22.95
N ALA A 408 -1.46 9.31 -24.13
CA ALA A 408 -1.75 8.63 -25.39
C ALA A 408 -0.72 7.55 -25.72
N LEU A 409 0.58 7.88 -25.58
CA LEU A 409 1.67 6.96 -25.93
C LEU A 409 1.75 5.74 -25.01
N ALA A 410 1.25 5.82 -23.77
CA ALA A 410 1.33 4.76 -22.76
C ALA A 410 0.75 3.40 -23.20
N SER A 411 -0.19 3.42 -24.16
CA SER A 411 -0.85 2.24 -24.71
C SER A 411 -0.11 1.62 -25.92
N THR A 412 0.84 2.34 -26.52
CA THR A 412 1.58 1.86 -27.69
C THR A 412 2.56 0.75 -27.31
N SER A 413 2.87 -0.14 -28.25
CA SER A 413 3.76 -1.29 -28.00
C SER A 413 5.19 -0.88 -27.67
N THR A 414 5.70 0.23 -28.23
CA THR A 414 7.11 0.67 -28.07
C THR A 414 7.29 1.84 -27.10
N ALA A 415 6.27 2.18 -26.30
CA ALA A 415 6.34 3.26 -25.33
C ALA A 415 7.49 3.06 -24.32
N ILE A 416 8.32 4.09 -24.13
CA ILE A 416 9.36 4.15 -23.08
C ILE A 416 8.70 4.18 -21.70
N ASN A 417 7.67 5.01 -21.55
CA ASN A 417 6.84 5.11 -20.35
C ASN A 417 5.47 4.47 -20.62
N PRO A 418 5.30 3.14 -20.43
CA PRO A 418 4.03 2.47 -20.67
C PRO A 418 3.12 2.47 -19.45
N ASN A 419 1.84 2.19 -19.68
CA ASN A 419 0.98 1.68 -18.61
C ASN A 419 1.40 0.24 -18.28
N PHE A 420 1.75 -0.02 -17.01
CA PHE A 420 2.30 -1.31 -16.60
C PHE A 420 1.29 -2.46 -16.78
N LEU A 421 -0.01 -2.18 -16.72
CA LEU A 421 -1.07 -3.17 -16.95
C LEU A 421 -1.23 -3.56 -18.43
N PHE A 422 -0.73 -2.75 -19.37
CA PHE A 422 -0.77 -3.05 -20.80
C PHE A 422 0.46 -3.83 -21.27
N ARG A 423 1.55 -3.82 -20.52
CA ARG A 423 2.71 -4.65 -20.82
C ARG A 423 2.42 -6.08 -20.38
N ARG A 424 2.33 -6.99 -21.35
CA ARG A 424 1.99 -8.40 -21.13
C ARG A 424 3.18 -9.31 -21.36
N VAL A 425 3.16 -10.46 -20.70
CA VAL A 425 4.06 -11.57 -20.97
C VAL A 425 3.78 -12.09 -22.39
N THR A 426 4.80 -12.13 -23.24
CA THR A 426 4.69 -12.62 -24.63
C THR A 426 5.24 -14.05 -24.76
N THR A 427 6.19 -14.43 -23.92
CA THR A 427 6.78 -15.78 -23.85
C THR A 427 6.80 -16.23 -22.40
N SER A 428 6.50 -17.50 -22.12
CA SER A 428 6.53 -18.03 -20.75
C SER A 428 7.96 -18.12 -20.20
N PHE A 429 8.14 -17.80 -18.92
CA PHE A 429 9.43 -17.86 -18.21
C PHE A 429 9.22 -18.07 -16.71
N THR A 430 10.28 -18.38 -15.97
CA THR A 430 10.22 -18.51 -14.50
C THR A 430 10.50 -17.18 -13.82
N ARG A 431 9.53 -16.71 -13.02
CA ARG A 431 9.65 -15.48 -12.22
C ARG A 431 10.65 -15.64 -11.08
N PHE A 432 11.01 -14.55 -10.42
CA PHE A 432 11.95 -14.59 -9.31
C PHE A 432 11.44 -15.41 -8.12
N ASP A 433 10.13 -15.41 -7.87
CA ASP A 433 9.46 -16.20 -6.82
C ASP A 433 9.30 -17.69 -7.17
N GLY A 434 9.76 -18.11 -8.36
CA GLY A 434 9.62 -19.48 -8.86
C GLY A 434 8.31 -19.77 -9.59
N ALA A 435 7.36 -18.83 -9.62
CA ALA A 435 6.12 -19.01 -10.38
C ALA A 435 6.37 -18.98 -11.89
N THR A 436 5.52 -19.67 -12.64
CA THR A 436 5.56 -19.64 -14.11
C THR A 436 4.80 -18.43 -14.62
N ALA A 437 5.45 -17.60 -15.44
CA ALA A 437 4.82 -16.48 -16.13
C ALA A 437 3.96 -17.00 -17.29
N VAL A 438 2.68 -16.63 -17.29
CA VAL A 438 1.70 -17.09 -18.28
C VAL A 438 1.52 -16.03 -19.36
N VAL A 439 1.57 -16.44 -20.64
CA VAL A 439 1.37 -15.53 -21.78
C VAL A 439 0.04 -14.79 -21.65
N GLY A 440 0.05 -13.46 -21.84
CA GLY A 440 -1.10 -12.58 -21.68
C GLY A 440 -1.31 -12.00 -20.28
N GLU A 441 -0.68 -12.54 -19.24
CA GLU A 441 -0.69 -11.90 -17.91
C GLU A 441 0.17 -10.62 -17.90
N PRO A 442 -0.01 -9.68 -16.93
CA PRO A 442 0.86 -8.51 -16.80
C PRO A 442 2.34 -8.89 -16.63
N LEU A 443 3.22 -8.20 -17.36
CA LEU A 443 4.67 -8.41 -17.28
C LEU A 443 5.18 -8.09 -15.86
N VAL A 444 4.75 -6.94 -15.32
CA VAL A 444 5.07 -6.50 -13.96
C VAL A 444 3.93 -6.88 -13.02
N LYS A 445 4.03 -8.09 -12.45
CA LYS A 445 2.99 -8.66 -11.58
C LYS A 445 3.06 -8.14 -10.14
N THR A 446 4.26 -7.86 -9.66
CA THR A 446 4.52 -7.37 -8.30
C THR A 446 5.43 -6.15 -8.30
N ARG A 447 5.30 -5.29 -7.29
CA ARG A 447 6.21 -4.14 -7.10
C ARG A 447 7.63 -4.62 -6.77
N PHE A 448 8.63 -3.84 -7.16
CA PHE A 448 10.03 -4.14 -6.82
C PHE A 448 10.26 -4.01 -5.31
N PRO A 449 10.75 -5.05 -4.60
CA PRO A 449 10.99 -4.96 -3.16
C PRO A 449 12.24 -4.13 -2.85
N LEU A 450 12.07 -3.00 -2.14
CA LEU A 450 13.19 -2.11 -1.79
C LEU A 450 14.18 -2.73 -0.79
N SER A 451 13.80 -3.78 -0.06
CA SER A 451 14.73 -4.54 0.77
C SER A 451 15.87 -5.18 -0.03
N ARG A 452 15.70 -5.35 -1.35
CA ARG A 452 16.76 -5.82 -2.25
C ARG A 452 17.87 -4.80 -2.47
N LEU A 453 17.67 -3.52 -2.13
CA LEU A 453 18.74 -2.51 -2.21
C LEU A 453 19.92 -2.90 -1.31
N ALA A 454 19.65 -3.53 -0.17
CA ALA A 454 20.66 -4.08 0.75
C ALA A 454 21.54 -5.19 0.14
N TRP A 455 21.22 -5.68 -1.06
CA TRP A 455 22.05 -6.66 -1.76
C TRP A 455 23.29 -6.03 -2.42
N ILE A 456 23.21 -4.74 -2.74
CA ILE A 456 24.27 -3.98 -3.37
C ILE A 456 25.13 -3.36 -2.27
N THR A 457 26.41 -3.69 -2.24
CA THR A 457 27.37 -3.12 -1.27
C THR A 457 28.66 -2.72 -1.99
N TYR A 458 29.45 -1.82 -1.39
CA TYR A 458 30.77 -1.46 -1.93
C TYR A 458 31.77 -2.64 -1.91
N LYS A 459 31.52 -3.69 -1.11
CA LYS A 459 32.34 -4.91 -1.06
C LYS A 459 31.87 -6.00 -2.04
N GLY A 460 30.81 -5.74 -2.80
CA GLY A 460 30.20 -6.69 -3.72
C GLY A 460 28.88 -7.28 -3.19
N PRO A 461 28.48 -8.47 -3.64
CA PRO A 461 27.22 -9.09 -3.24
C PRO A 461 27.12 -9.28 -1.72
N SER A 462 26.02 -8.83 -1.11
CA SER A 462 25.82 -8.93 0.34
C SER A 462 25.91 -10.36 0.90
N ALA A 463 25.55 -11.37 0.09
CA ALA A 463 25.64 -12.77 0.47
C ALA A 463 27.08 -13.28 0.64
N GLY A 464 28.08 -12.57 0.10
CA GLY A 464 29.50 -12.89 0.26
C GLY A 464 30.12 -12.33 1.53
N LEU A 465 29.39 -11.53 2.32
CA LEU A 465 29.91 -10.92 3.54
C LEU A 465 29.88 -11.93 4.70
N ALA A 466 30.98 -11.98 5.47
CA ALA A 466 30.98 -12.69 6.75
C ALA A 466 30.04 -11.98 7.74
N THR A 467 29.40 -12.73 8.63
CA THR A 467 28.52 -12.13 9.66
C THR A 467 29.27 -11.19 10.59
N THR A 468 30.58 -11.35 10.77
CA THR A 468 31.43 -10.45 11.54
C THR A 468 31.87 -9.19 10.76
N ASP A 469 31.57 -9.10 9.46
CA ASP A 469 31.92 -7.93 8.67
C ASP A 469 31.13 -6.71 9.14
N PRO A 470 31.77 -5.54 9.37
CA PRO A 470 31.07 -4.32 9.77
C PRO A 470 29.94 -3.92 8.82
N VAL A 471 30.07 -4.20 7.51
CA VAL A 471 29.04 -3.91 6.51
C VAL A 471 27.83 -4.82 6.71
N TYR A 472 28.06 -6.11 6.99
CA TYR A 472 26.98 -7.04 7.32
C TYR A 472 26.22 -6.58 8.57
N GLN A 473 26.94 -6.20 9.62
CA GLN A 473 26.34 -5.74 10.88
C GLN A 473 25.54 -4.45 10.67
N ALA A 474 26.07 -3.48 9.93
CA ALA A 474 25.39 -2.24 9.61
C ALA A 474 24.12 -2.48 8.75
N LEU A 475 24.20 -3.34 7.74
CA LEU A 475 23.04 -3.72 6.91
C LEU A 475 21.97 -4.44 7.74
N SER A 476 22.38 -5.40 8.57
CA SER A 476 21.48 -6.13 9.46
C SER A 476 20.77 -5.18 10.41
N GLN A 477 21.51 -4.23 11.01
CA GLN A 477 20.94 -3.23 11.91
C GLN A 477 20.03 -2.25 11.17
N SER A 478 20.41 -1.79 9.97
CA SER A 478 19.59 -0.91 9.14
C SER A 478 18.27 -1.58 8.75
N LEU A 479 18.32 -2.84 8.31
CA LEU A 479 17.13 -3.63 8.02
C LEU A 479 16.24 -3.79 9.26
N VAL A 480 16.82 -4.08 10.42
CA VAL A 480 16.08 -4.16 11.69
C VAL A 480 15.44 -2.81 12.06
N ASN A 481 16.16 -1.69 11.88
CA ASN A 481 15.65 -0.35 12.12
C ASN A 481 14.56 0.06 11.12
N SER A 482 14.67 -0.39 9.87
CA SER A 482 13.64 -0.27 8.82
C SER A 482 12.47 -1.23 9.04
N GLY A 483 12.62 -2.09 10.04
CA GLY A 483 11.58 -2.92 10.53
C GLY A 483 11.51 -4.31 9.91
N GLU A 484 12.64 -4.99 9.83
CA GLU A 484 12.72 -6.42 9.55
C GLU A 484 13.11 -7.18 10.83
N SER A 485 12.58 -8.39 11.03
CA SER A 485 13.09 -9.27 12.10
C SER A 485 14.57 -9.62 11.83
N ALA A 486 15.39 -9.76 12.86
CA ALA A 486 16.81 -10.13 12.71
C ALA A 486 17.02 -11.39 11.86
N VAL A 487 16.12 -12.38 11.97
CA VAL A 487 16.14 -13.61 11.16
C VAL A 487 15.87 -13.31 9.69
N HIS A 488 14.89 -12.44 9.42
CA HIS A 488 14.53 -12.06 8.06
C HIS A 488 15.57 -11.14 7.44
N ALA A 489 16.18 -10.23 8.20
CA ALA A 489 17.31 -9.42 7.76
C ALA A 489 18.47 -10.30 7.28
N ALA A 490 18.84 -11.34 8.04
CA ALA A 490 19.85 -12.32 7.62
C ALA A 490 19.43 -13.08 6.34
N THR A 491 18.14 -13.40 6.19
CA THR A 491 17.61 -14.03 4.98
C THR A 491 17.67 -13.09 3.76
N ILE A 492 17.36 -11.81 3.94
CA ILE A 492 17.48 -10.78 2.89
C ILE A 492 18.94 -10.66 2.47
N ILE A 493 19.87 -10.51 3.42
CA ILE A 493 21.30 -10.32 3.15
C ILE A 493 21.88 -11.55 2.42
N SER A 494 21.56 -12.76 2.87
CA SER A 494 22.02 -14.00 2.24
C SER A 494 21.38 -14.26 0.87
N ALA A 495 20.19 -13.72 0.59
CA ALA A 495 19.57 -13.79 -0.72
C ALA A 495 20.26 -12.89 -1.77
N GLY A 496 21.08 -11.92 -1.36
CA GLY A 496 21.85 -11.03 -2.24
C GLY A 496 23.06 -11.71 -2.90
N THR A 497 22.82 -12.83 -3.58
CA THR A 497 23.83 -13.54 -4.37
C THR A 497 24.11 -12.81 -5.68
N ALA A 498 25.30 -13.02 -6.27
CA ALA A 498 25.66 -12.42 -7.57
C ALA A 498 24.62 -12.71 -8.67
N ASN A 499 24.04 -13.93 -8.67
CA ASN A 499 22.99 -14.30 -9.63
C ASN A 499 21.69 -13.54 -9.40
N ASN A 500 21.25 -13.41 -8.14
CA ASN A 500 20.02 -12.68 -7.81
C ASN A 500 20.16 -11.18 -8.09
N ILE A 501 21.33 -10.61 -7.80
CA ILE A 501 21.65 -9.22 -8.13
C ILE A 501 21.62 -9.00 -9.64
N LYS A 502 22.25 -9.89 -10.42
CA LYS A 502 22.20 -9.81 -11.88
C LYS A 502 20.77 -9.90 -12.40
N ARG A 503 19.95 -10.82 -11.87
CA ARG A 503 18.54 -10.97 -12.27
C ARG A 503 17.68 -9.75 -11.92
N CYS A 504 17.88 -9.14 -10.75
CA CYS A 504 17.00 -8.08 -10.23
C CYS A 504 17.46 -6.66 -10.57
N PHE A 505 18.75 -6.44 -10.77
CA PHE A 505 19.35 -5.13 -11.02
C PHE A 505 20.12 -5.06 -12.35
N GLY A 506 20.35 -6.19 -13.02
CA GLY A 506 21.24 -6.23 -14.19
C GLY A 506 22.71 -5.94 -13.86
N LEU A 507 23.07 -5.89 -12.56
CA LEU A 507 24.41 -5.54 -12.09
C LEU A 507 25.28 -6.78 -11.90
N THR A 508 26.57 -6.65 -12.23
CA THR A 508 27.61 -7.63 -11.92
C THR A 508 28.74 -6.95 -11.18
N PHE A 509 29.29 -7.64 -10.18
CA PHE A 509 30.52 -7.22 -9.51
C PHE A 509 31.72 -7.91 -10.16
N PRO A 510 32.87 -7.24 -10.32
CA PRO A 510 34.05 -7.87 -10.91
C PRO A 510 34.52 -9.07 -10.08
N THR A 511 34.90 -10.14 -10.77
CA THR A 511 35.42 -11.36 -10.12
C THR A 511 36.72 -11.03 -9.39
N GLY A 512 36.79 -11.35 -8.09
CA GLY A 512 37.93 -10.98 -7.25
C GLY A 512 38.02 -9.47 -6.95
N GLY A 513 36.96 -8.71 -7.21
CA GLY A 513 36.89 -7.29 -6.89
C GLY A 513 37.10 -7.02 -5.41
N ALA A 514 37.88 -5.99 -5.09
CA ALA A 514 38.06 -5.50 -3.73
C ALA A 514 36.95 -4.52 -3.34
N ALA A 515 36.90 -4.17 -2.05
CA ALA A 515 36.12 -3.05 -1.53
C ALA A 515 36.29 -1.80 -2.42
N GLY A 516 35.18 -1.22 -2.85
CA GLY A 516 35.15 -0.07 -3.73
C GLY A 516 35.22 -0.41 -5.22
N SER A 517 35.32 -1.65 -5.66
CA SER A 517 35.21 -1.93 -7.10
C SER A 517 33.84 -1.46 -7.64
N PRO A 518 33.77 -0.88 -8.86
CA PRO A 518 32.49 -0.46 -9.41
C PRO A 518 31.65 -1.67 -9.81
N TRP A 519 30.34 -1.54 -9.66
CA TRP A 519 29.38 -2.44 -10.29
C TRP A 519 29.34 -2.17 -11.79
N THR A 520 29.05 -3.18 -12.60
CA THR A 520 28.82 -3.01 -14.05
C THR A 520 27.37 -3.36 -14.37
N TYR A 521 26.65 -2.45 -15.03
CA TYR A 521 25.33 -2.73 -15.57
C TYR A 521 25.49 -3.49 -16.89
N THR A 522 24.96 -4.70 -16.95
CA THR A 522 25.09 -5.64 -18.08
C THR A 522 23.75 -6.02 -18.71
N ASN A 523 22.63 -5.54 -18.17
CA ASN A 523 21.31 -6.17 -18.27
C ASN A 523 21.31 -7.61 -17.70
N PRO A 524 20.16 -8.13 -17.22
CA PRO A 524 20.10 -9.47 -16.64
C PRO A 524 20.61 -10.60 -17.55
N THR A 525 20.47 -10.44 -18.87
CA THR A 525 20.86 -11.43 -19.88
C THR A 525 22.20 -11.12 -20.56
N GLY A 526 22.78 -9.94 -20.37
CA GLY A 526 24.05 -9.58 -21.02
C GLY A 526 25.27 -10.08 -20.26
N ALA A 527 26.40 -10.18 -20.98
CA ALA A 527 27.68 -10.63 -20.44
C ALA A 527 28.73 -9.50 -20.34
N SER A 528 28.40 -8.30 -20.80
CA SER A 528 29.31 -7.15 -20.86
C SER A 528 28.55 -5.88 -20.55
N ALA A 529 29.27 -4.78 -20.29
CA ALA A 529 28.68 -3.48 -20.00
C ALA A 529 27.64 -3.10 -21.07
N ALA A 530 26.41 -2.86 -20.62
CA ALA A 530 25.30 -2.53 -21.50
C ALA A 530 25.46 -1.10 -22.05
N ASN A 531 25.01 -0.90 -23.28
CA ASN A 531 24.98 0.41 -23.94
C ASN A 531 23.68 1.19 -23.70
N ARG A 532 22.63 0.52 -23.24
CA ARG A 532 21.33 1.10 -22.92
C ARG A 532 20.56 0.19 -21.97
N ILE A 533 19.51 0.76 -21.38
CA ILE A 533 18.50 0.05 -20.59
C ILE A 533 17.35 -0.38 -21.52
N LEU A 534 16.88 -1.63 -21.42
CA LEU A 534 15.80 -2.11 -22.28
C LEU A 534 14.45 -1.49 -21.90
N ARG A 535 13.56 -1.32 -22.89
CA ARG A 535 12.16 -0.98 -22.63
C ARG A 535 11.37 -2.24 -22.25
N LEU A 536 10.22 -2.07 -21.59
CA LEU A 536 9.43 -3.19 -21.11
C LEU A 536 8.90 -4.12 -22.22
N ASP A 537 8.69 -3.62 -23.44
CA ASP A 537 8.34 -4.45 -24.61
C ASP A 537 9.48 -5.38 -25.02
N GLU A 538 10.71 -4.87 -24.99
CA GLU A 538 11.91 -5.65 -25.30
C GLU A 538 12.19 -6.68 -24.21
N VAL A 539 11.97 -6.32 -22.94
CA VAL A 539 12.07 -7.26 -21.82
C VAL A 539 11.07 -8.40 -21.95
N ALA A 540 9.83 -8.11 -22.31
CA ALA A 540 8.82 -9.13 -22.58
C ALA A 540 9.26 -10.06 -23.72
N ALA A 541 9.78 -9.51 -24.82
CA ALA A 541 10.28 -10.28 -25.95
C ALA A 541 11.47 -11.19 -25.59
N VAL A 542 12.34 -10.76 -24.68
CA VAL A 542 13.45 -11.57 -24.13
C VAL A 542 12.94 -12.70 -23.21
N GLY A 543 11.71 -12.61 -22.70
CA GLY A 543 11.11 -13.65 -21.87
C GLY A 543 11.65 -13.66 -20.44
N ARG A 544 11.64 -12.51 -19.75
CA ARG A 544 12.03 -12.40 -18.33
C ARG A 544 11.30 -11.28 -17.61
N GLU A 545 11.51 -11.19 -16.29
CA GLU A 545 11.07 -10.03 -15.52
C GLU A 545 11.97 -8.81 -15.77
N PRO A 546 11.41 -7.58 -15.71
CA PRO A 546 12.19 -6.35 -15.74
C PRO A 546 13.08 -6.21 -14.51
N ASP A 547 14.28 -5.67 -14.71
CA ASP A 547 15.18 -5.27 -13.63
C ASP A 547 14.82 -3.90 -13.04
N PHE A 548 15.46 -3.55 -11.93
CA PHE A 548 15.26 -2.29 -11.22
C PHE A 548 15.39 -1.05 -12.11
N PHE A 549 16.41 -0.96 -12.96
CA PHE A 549 16.67 0.19 -13.81
C PHE A 549 15.72 0.24 -15.01
N GLU A 550 15.28 -0.92 -15.51
CA GLU A 550 14.23 -1.01 -16.54
C GLU A 550 12.88 -0.52 -16.02
N LEU A 551 12.54 -0.86 -14.77
CA LEU A 551 11.35 -0.33 -14.08
C LEU A 551 11.47 1.17 -13.82
N LEU A 552 12.66 1.65 -13.42
CA LEU A 552 12.93 3.06 -13.18
C LEU A 552 12.82 3.89 -14.47
N GLN A 553 13.36 3.38 -15.59
CA GLN A 553 13.20 3.97 -16.92
C GLN A 553 11.73 4.04 -17.33
N ALA A 554 10.95 2.99 -17.06
CA ALA A 554 9.54 2.97 -17.40
C ALA A 554 8.70 3.96 -16.56
N ALA A 555 9.10 4.21 -15.32
CA ALA A 555 8.37 5.07 -14.38
C ALA A 555 8.71 6.58 -14.49
N ILE A 556 9.94 6.93 -14.89
CA ILE A 556 10.36 8.34 -15.02
C ILE A 556 10.13 8.82 -16.45
N LEU A 557 9.32 9.87 -16.61
CA LEU A 557 8.98 10.44 -17.92
C LEU A 557 10.25 10.80 -18.70
N SER A 558 10.38 10.30 -19.92
CA SER A 558 11.61 10.39 -20.71
C SER A 558 12.06 11.83 -20.98
N GLY A 559 11.12 12.77 -21.14
CA GLY A 559 11.40 14.18 -21.36
C GLY A 559 11.80 14.96 -20.11
N SER A 560 11.67 14.36 -18.92
CA SER A 560 12.24 14.90 -17.67
C SER A 560 13.71 14.53 -17.50
N LEU A 561 14.28 13.74 -18.42
CA LEU A 561 15.66 13.30 -18.45
C LEU A 561 16.39 13.94 -19.63
N GLY A 562 17.72 14.01 -19.57
CA GLY A 562 18.57 14.36 -20.70
C GLY A 562 18.16 15.64 -21.46
N GLN A 563 18.25 16.82 -20.84
CA GLN A 563 18.00 18.08 -21.54
C GLN A 563 19.29 18.63 -22.14
N ASN A 564 19.53 18.35 -23.41
CA ASN A 564 20.35 19.25 -24.23
C ASN A 564 19.39 20.17 -24.98
N THR A 565 19.45 21.47 -24.70
CA THR A 565 18.60 22.47 -25.36
C THR A 565 18.87 22.61 -26.86
N GLY A 566 19.91 21.96 -27.42
CA GLY A 566 20.31 22.14 -28.82
C GLY A 566 20.81 23.55 -29.15
N GLY A 567 20.48 24.54 -28.31
CA GLY A 567 21.12 25.84 -28.21
C GLY A 567 22.22 25.76 -27.17
N GLY A 568 23.46 25.68 -27.64
CA GLY A 568 24.53 26.34 -26.93
C GLY A 568 24.11 27.79 -26.70
N VAL A 569 24.37 28.31 -25.50
CA VAL A 569 24.20 29.74 -25.24
C VAL A 569 24.99 30.46 -26.33
N THR A 570 24.28 31.19 -27.19
CA THR A 570 24.88 31.92 -28.29
C THR A 570 25.92 32.88 -27.72
N GLY A 571 27.21 32.54 -27.82
CA GLY A 571 28.30 33.39 -27.35
C GLY A 571 29.17 32.87 -26.19
N GLY A 572 29.37 31.56 -26.05
CA GLY A 572 30.47 31.05 -25.21
C GLY A 572 30.51 29.53 -25.19
N ASN A 573 31.69 28.94 -25.34
CA ASN A 573 31.96 27.50 -25.25
C ASN A 573 31.69 26.94 -23.84
N VAL A 574 30.43 26.90 -23.41
CA VAL A 574 30.02 26.06 -22.28
C VAL A 574 29.68 24.71 -22.87
N PHE A 575 30.59 23.75 -22.73
CA PHE A 575 30.40 22.38 -23.19
C PHE A 575 29.16 21.79 -22.51
N PRO A 576 28.04 21.52 -23.22
CA PRO A 576 27.08 20.58 -22.67
C PRO A 576 27.82 19.25 -22.59
N ASP A 577 28.06 18.77 -21.36
CA ASP A 577 28.73 17.50 -21.15
C ASP A 577 27.91 16.41 -21.85
N ILE A 578 28.56 15.54 -22.62
CA ILE A 578 27.93 14.41 -23.32
C ILE A 578 27.10 13.56 -22.34
N HIS A 579 27.50 13.54 -21.06
CA HIS A 579 26.77 12.92 -19.95
C HIS A 579 25.38 13.53 -19.70
N MET A 580 25.21 14.86 -19.85
CA MET A 580 23.94 15.57 -19.61
C MET A 580 22.85 15.27 -20.64
N SER A 581 23.24 14.74 -21.80
CA SER A 581 22.30 14.38 -22.89
C SER A 581 21.91 12.90 -22.88
N ASN A 582 22.51 12.08 -22.01
CA ASN A 582 22.31 10.64 -22.01
C ASN A 582 21.31 10.20 -20.92
N THR A 583 20.13 9.76 -21.34
CA THR A 583 19.05 9.35 -20.43
C THR A 583 19.42 8.11 -19.60
N ALA A 584 20.15 7.14 -20.17
CA ALA A 584 20.59 5.96 -19.43
C ALA A 584 21.57 6.32 -18.31
N HIS A 585 22.48 7.28 -18.54
CA HIS A 585 23.34 7.82 -17.49
C HIS A 585 22.51 8.39 -16.34
N HIS A 586 21.50 9.20 -16.65
CA HIS A 586 20.64 9.82 -15.63
C HIS A 586 19.85 8.76 -14.84
N ILE A 587 19.27 7.76 -15.50
CA ILE A 587 18.56 6.66 -14.83
C ILE A 587 19.49 5.87 -13.91
N LEU A 588 20.70 5.52 -14.37
CA LEU A 588 21.68 4.81 -13.56
C LEU A 588 22.15 5.64 -12.37
N SER A 589 22.35 6.95 -12.53
CA SER A 589 22.73 7.85 -11.43
C SER A 589 21.61 8.02 -10.42
N ILE A 590 20.34 8.13 -10.85
CA ILE A 590 19.18 8.14 -9.95
C ILE A 590 19.09 6.82 -9.19
N GLY A 591 19.23 5.69 -9.88
CA GLY A 591 19.19 4.38 -9.23
C GLY A 591 20.35 4.17 -8.24
N ALA A 592 21.55 4.65 -8.56
CA ALA A 592 22.69 4.64 -7.65
C ALA A 592 22.43 5.52 -6.41
N ALA A 593 21.85 6.71 -6.59
CA ALA A 593 21.46 7.57 -5.46
C ALA A 593 20.37 6.92 -4.58
N ILE A 594 19.41 6.19 -5.17
CA ILE A 594 18.41 5.43 -4.39
C ILE A 594 19.08 4.34 -3.56
N ILE A 595 20.12 3.68 -4.08
CA ILE A 595 20.89 2.66 -3.35
C ILE A 595 21.63 3.32 -2.17
N ASP A 596 22.34 4.42 -2.41
CA ASP A 596 23.10 5.15 -1.36
C ASP A 596 22.19 5.71 -0.26
N GLN A 597 20.97 6.14 -0.59
CA GLN A 597 20.01 6.56 0.44
C GLN A 597 19.49 5.40 1.31
N ALA A 598 19.64 4.15 0.85
CA ALA A 598 19.14 2.96 1.54
C ALA A 598 20.24 2.16 2.24
N ASP A 599 21.48 2.22 1.75
CA ASP A 599 22.61 1.56 2.39
C ASP A 599 23.07 2.34 3.64
N PRO A 600 23.74 1.67 4.60
CA PRO A 600 24.15 2.30 5.85
C PRO A 600 25.54 2.93 5.77
N ASP A 601 26.16 2.98 4.58
CA ASP A 601 27.55 3.39 4.45
C ASP A 601 27.68 4.85 4.01
N SER A 602 28.82 5.21 3.43
CA SER A 602 29.13 6.59 3.02
C SER A 602 30.04 6.57 1.79
N ILE A 603 29.99 5.49 1.03
CA ILE A 603 30.80 5.23 -0.15
C ILE A 603 29.84 5.23 -1.33
N PRO A 604 29.85 6.28 -2.17
CA PRO A 604 28.91 6.40 -3.27
C PRO A 604 28.91 5.16 -4.17
N THR A 605 27.73 4.64 -4.47
CA THR A 605 27.55 3.52 -5.39
C THR A 605 28.03 3.92 -6.78
N ARG A 606 28.93 3.11 -7.35
CA ARG A 606 29.50 3.33 -8.69
C ARG A 606 29.01 2.27 -9.65
N ILE A 607 28.36 2.71 -10.73
CA ILE A 607 27.81 1.83 -11.75
C ILE A 607 28.39 2.16 -13.11
N GLN A 608 29.15 1.23 -13.68
CA GLN A 608 29.73 1.32 -15.00
C GLN A 608 28.79 0.80 -16.08
N PHE A 609 28.77 1.50 -17.22
CA PHE A 609 28.04 1.11 -18.43
C PHE A 609 28.78 1.65 -19.66
N ASN A 610 28.40 1.22 -20.87
CA ASN A 610 29.15 1.56 -22.09
C ASN A 610 28.24 2.11 -23.20
N PRO A 611 27.79 3.39 -23.11
CA PRO A 611 26.81 3.93 -24.05
C PRO A 611 27.33 4.15 -25.47
N SER A 612 28.65 4.33 -25.65
CA SER A 612 29.22 4.76 -26.93
C SER A 612 30.62 4.21 -27.21
N GLY A 613 30.92 2.99 -26.76
CA GLY A 613 32.25 2.36 -26.89
C GLY A 613 33.24 2.74 -25.79
N THR A 614 32.94 3.77 -25.00
CA THR A 614 33.72 4.20 -23.83
C THR A 614 32.94 3.88 -22.55
N VAL A 615 33.61 3.29 -21.56
CA VAL A 615 33.01 3.00 -20.24
C VAL A 615 32.78 4.31 -19.49
N TRP A 616 31.52 4.56 -19.13
CA TRP A 616 31.11 5.67 -18.29
C TRP A 616 30.74 5.14 -16.90
N THR A 617 30.81 6.00 -15.87
CA THR A 617 30.44 5.65 -14.50
C THR A 617 29.35 6.59 -14.01
N ALA A 618 28.20 6.03 -13.65
CA ALA A 618 27.17 6.71 -12.87
C ALA A 618 27.54 6.64 -11.38
N TYR A 619 27.38 7.75 -10.68
CA TYR A 619 27.67 7.88 -9.25
C TYR A 619 26.37 8.15 -8.49
N GLY A 620 26.20 7.44 -7.39
CA GLY A 620 25.18 7.78 -6.41
C GLY A 620 25.55 9.02 -5.60
N VAL A 621 24.60 9.48 -4.79
CA VAL A 621 24.63 10.74 -4.07
C VAL A 621 24.38 10.46 -2.60
N GLU A 622 25.42 10.68 -1.81
CA GLU A 622 25.43 10.46 -0.37
C GLU A 622 25.03 11.71 0.40
N ASN A 623 24.61 11.57 1.66
CA ASN A 623 24.41 12.72 2.55
C ASN A 623 25.75 13.25 3.11
N LEU A 624 26.66 13.62 2.20
CA LEU A 624 28.00 14.12 2.52
C LEU A 624 28.22 15.56 1.99
N PRO A 625 29.13 16.36 2.59
CA PRO A 625 29.54 17.63 2.00
C PRO A 625 30.23 17.44 0.64
N TYR A 626 29.78 18.19 -0.37
CA TYR A 626 30.32 18.20 -1.72
C TYR A 626 31.34 19.32 -1.92
N ILE A 627 32.32 19.12 -2.79
CA ILE A 627 33.18 20.20 -3.27
C ILE A 627 32.35 21.11 -4.16
N THR A 628 32.01 22.30 -3.68
CA THR A 628 31.30 23.31 -4.48
C THR A 628 32.24 24.24 -5.20
N GLN A 629 33.44 24.43 -4.67
CA GLN A 629 34.44 25.30 -5.29
C GLN A 629 35.85 24.80 -4.99
N MET A 630 36.76 24.99 -5.95
CA MET A 630 38.19 24.76 -5.79
C MET A 630 38.94 26.04 -6.12
N TYR A 631 39.78 26.50 -5.19
CA TYR A 631 40.63 27.67 -5.35
C TYR A 631 42.10 27.23 -5.44
N PRO A 632 42.70 27.26 -6.64
CA PRO A 632 44.14 27.08 -6.76
C PRO A 632 44.85 28.36 -6.28
N ILE A 633 45.71 28.23 -5.27
CA ILE A 633 46.59 29.27 -4.79
C ILE A 633 48.01 28.87 -5.14
N ALA A 634 48.66 29.65 -5.99
CA ALA A 634 49.98 29.34 -6.51
C ALA A 634 50.99 30.42 -6.12
N GLY A 635 52.24 30.02 -5.87
CA GLY A 635 53.32 30.93 -5.53
C GLY A 635 54.66 30.23 -5.39
N THR A 636 55.65 30.96 -4.86
CA THR A 636 56.95 30.37 -4.51
C THR A 636 56.78 29.35 -3.38
N SER A 637 57.43 28.20 -3.52
CA SER A 637 57.37 27.12 -2.55
C SER A 637 57.96 27.58 -1.22
N PRO A 638 57.29 27.34 -0.08
CA PRO A 638 57.84 27.66 1.23
C PRO A 638 59.06 26.78 1.59
N ASN A 639 59.26 25.66 0.88
CA ASN A 639 60.40 24.78 1.08
C ASN A 639 61.67 25.28 0.38
N THR A 640 61.53 26.01 -0.74
CA THR A 640 62.66 26.63 -1.44
C THR A 640 62.19 27.72 -2.41
N PRO A 641 62.84 28.90 -2.43
CA PRO A 641 62.52 29.99 -3.36
C PRO A 641 62.68 29.64 -4.85
N ALA A 642 63.40 28.55 -5.16
CA ALA A 642 63.62 28.09 -6.53
C ALA A 642 62.50 27.18 -7.08
N GLN A 643 61.48 26.87 -6.27
CA GLN A 643 60.37 26.02 -6.67
C GLN A 643 59.04 26.77 -6.64
N TRP A 644 58.10 26.30 -7.45
CA TRP A 644 56.73 26.77 -7.48
C TRP A 644 55.83 25.77 -6.75
N ALA A 645 54.94 26.24 -5.89
CA ALA A 645 53.94 25.42 -5.20
C ALA A 645 52.54 25.86 -5.61
N THR A 646 51.62 24.89 -5.72
CA THR A 646 50.19 25.15 -5.93
C THR A 646 49.40 24.40 -4.87
N TYR A 647 48.63 25.13 -4.09
CA TYR A 647 47.72 24.64 -3.08
C TYR A 647 46.30 24.65 -3.63
N LEU A 648 45.55 23.58 -3.41
CA LEU A 648 44.14 23.52 -3.75
C LEU A 648 43.33 23.69 -2.47
N LEU A 649 42.60 24.79 -2.37
CA LEU A 649 41.62 24.99 -1.30
C LEU A 649 40.26 24.52 -1.81
N PHE A 650 39.57 23.71 -1.02
CA PHE A 650 38.24 23.19 -1.36
C PHE A 650 37.20 23.85 -0.47
N GLN A 651 36.16 24.42 -1.08
CA GLN A 651 34.94 24.78 -0.38
C GLN A 651 34.02 23.56 -0.36
N LEU A 652 33.64 23.12 0.83
CA LEU A 652 32.67 22.05 1.02
C LEU A 652 31.31 22.62 1.38
N TRP A 653 30.25 22.07 0.80
CA TRP A 653 28.87 22.40 1.12
C TRP A 653 28.01 21.14 1.05
N ASN A 654 27.17 20.94 2.07
CA ASN A 654 26.16 19.89 2.02
C ASN A 654 24.80 20.52 1.67
N PRO A 655 24.30 20.38 0.43
CA PRO A 655 23.00 20.92 0.02
C PRO A 655 21.82 20.18 0.66
N HIS A 656 22.05 19.02 1.29
CA HIS A 656 20.99 18.18 1.86
C HIS A 656 20.71 18.47 3.34
N GLN A 657 21.47 19.38 3.99
CA GLN A 657 21.26 20.01 5.31
C GLN A 657 20.95 19.11 6.53
N ASN A 658 20.77 17.80 6.35
CA ASN A 658 20.48 16.80 7.38
C ASN A 658 21.74 16.07 7.85
N ALA A 659 22.93 16.65 7.63
CA ALA A 659 24.16 16.11 8.19
C ALA A 659 24.06 16.10 9.71
N SER A 660 24.46 14.97 10.31
CA SER A 660 24.62 14.79 11.75
C SER A 660 25.26 16.01 12.42
N THR A 661 24.81 16.34 13.64
CA THR A 661 25.43 17.38 14.49
C THR A 661 26.84 17.02 14.97
N LEU A 662 27.32 15.81 14.65
CA LEU A 662 28.69 15.37 14.89
C LEU A 662 29.63 15.84 13.76
N PRO A 663 30.89 16.17 14.05
CA PRO A 663 31.86 16.53 13.03
C PRO A 663 32.03 15.38 12.02
N ASN A 664 31.61 15.62 10.77
CA ASN A 664 31.77 14.63 9.70
C ASN A 664 33.22 14.64 9.22
N ASN A 665 33.89 13.49 9.35
CA ASN A 665 35.24 13.30 8.84
C ASN A 665 35.15 13.10 7.31
N VAL A 666 35.59 14.08 6.53
CA VAL A 666 35.60 13.99 5.05
C VAL A 666 37.01 13.64 4.58
N ARG A 667 37.14 12.59 3.75
CA ARG A 667 38.40 12.23 3.10
C ARG A 667 38.37 12.67 1.65
N LEU A 668 39.29 13.55 1.28
CA LEU A 668 39.51 13.93 -0.12
C LEU A 668 40.43 12.90 -0.78
N ARG A 669 39.98 12.33 -1.89
CA ARG A 669 40.78 11.45 -2.74
C ARG A 669 40.82 12.05 -4.14
N VAL A 670 42.00 12.15 -4.71
CA VAL A 670 42.22 12.58 -6.09
C VAL A 670 42.64 11.34 -6.89
N ASP A 671 41.82 10.93 -7.85
CA ASP A 671 42.14 9.87 -8.80
C ASP A 671 42.43 10.51 -10.16
N GLY A 672 43.68 10.46 -10.62
CA GLY A 672 44.08 11.04 -11.93
C GLY A 672 45.54 11.49 -11.98
N ALA A 673 45.98 11.93 -13.16
CA ALA A 673 47.28 12.55 -13.37
C ALA A 673 47.13 14.07 -13.50
N ILE A 674 48.08 14.84 -12.97
CA ILE A 674 48.17 16.28 -13.23
C ILE A 674 48.89 16.46 -14.57
N GLY A 675 48.19 17.02 -15.55
CA GLY A 675 48.78 17.48 -16.80
C GLY A 675 49.27 18.92 -16.67
N ILE A 676 50.44 19.23 -17.22
CA ILE A 676 50.94 20.61 -17.29
C ILE A 676 50.61 21.15 -18.68
N PHE A 677 49.81 22.22 -18.71
CA PHE A 677 49.57 22.98 -19.93
C PHE A 677 50.65 24.06 -20.08
N THR A 678 51.43 24.02 -21.15
CA THR A 678 52.31 25.12 -21.55
C THR A 678 51.88 25.64 -22.92
N GLY A 679 51.63 26.94 -23.04
CA GLY A 679 51.37 27.51 -24.37
C GLY A 679 51.05 29.00 -24.43
N GLY A 680 51.90 29.72 -25.18
CA GLY A 680 51.48 30.67 -26.21
C GLY A 680 52.03 30.20 -27.57
N ASN A 681 51.19 30.21 -28.62
CA ASN A 681 51.48 29.94 -30.05
C ASN A 681 52.45 28.79 -30.40
N GLY A 682 52.19 27.58 -29.87
CA GLY A 682 52.96 26.36 -30.18
C GLY A 682 52.63 25.25 -29.19
N GLN A 683 51.37 24.80 -29.21
CA GLN A 683 50.71 24.00 -28.17
C GLN A 683 51.42 22.66 -27.96
N SER A 684 51.82 22.36 -26.71
CA SER A 684 52.28 21.03 -26.32
C SER A 684 51.60 20.62 -25.02
N TRP A 685 50.74 19.60 -25.10
CA TRP A 685 50.12 18.96 -23.93
C TRP A 685 51.07 17.88 -23.42
N VAL A 686 51.77 18.14 -22.32
CA VAL A 686 52.60 17.10 -21.70
C VAL A 686 51.71 16.32 -20.75
N ASN A 687 51.22 15.17 -21.23
CA ASN A 687 50.58 14.17 -20.39
C ASN A 687 51.60 13.72 -19.33
N GLY A 688 51.28 13.93 -18.05
CA GLY A 688 52.02 13.26 -16.97
C GLY A 688 51.82 11.75 -17.15
N THR A 689 52.87 11.02 -17.54
CA THR A 689 52.81 9.60 -17.87
C THR A 689 52.77 8.67 -16.66
N THR A 690 52.75 9.24 -15.45
CA THR A 690 52.76 8.49 -14.19
C THR A 690 51.97 9.22 -13.11
N PRO A 691 51.19 8.51 -12.27
CA PRO A 691 50.50 9.12 -11.15
C PRO A 691 51.54 9.71 -10.19
N GLN A 692 51.58 11.04 -10.07
CA GLN A 692 52.30 11.73 -9.01
C GLN A 692 51.32 12.53 -8.15
N ILE A 693 50.34 11.84 -7.58
CA ILE A 693 50.03 12.02 -6.17
C ILE A 693 49.95 10.63 -5.58
N ILE A 694 51.08 10.17 -5.04
CA ILE A 694 51.05 9.07 -4.07
C ILE A 694 51.26 9.73 -2.72
N ALA A 695 50.27 9.65 -1.84
CA ALA A 695 50.47 9.86 -0.41
C ALA A 695 51.33 8.69 0.11
N ASN A 696 52.63 8.71 -0.22
CA ASN A 696 53.56 7.60 -0.01
C ASN A 696 54.15 7.58 1.39
N GLY A 697 53.38 7.96 2.40
CA GLY A 697 53.67 7.64 3.81
C GLY A 697 54.94 8.23 4.43
N ASN A 698 55.72 9.06 3.74
CA ASN A 698 56.96 9.60 4.32
C ASN A 698 56.80 10.97 5.00
N ASN A 699 55.65 11.64 4.85
CA ASN A 699 55.33 12.86 5.59
C ASN A 699 54.02 12.68 6.37
N ALA A 700 54.10 12.95 7.68
CA ALA A 700 52.98 12.88 8.61
C ALA A 700 51.88 13.88 8.25
N GLY A 701 50.62 13.45 8.40
CA GLY A 701 49.44 14.30 8.28
C GLY A 701 48.84 14.34 6.88
N GLN A 702 47.79 13.55 6.65
CA GLN A 702 46.75 13.82 5.64
C GLN A 702 45.51 12.96 5.90
N SER A 703 44.79 13.34 6.96
CA SER A 703 43.35 13.14 7.12
C SER A 703 42.85 14.42 7.77
N VAL A 704 41.81 15.04 7.20
CA VAL A 704 41.27 16.31 7.70
C VAL A 704 39.91 16.03 8.35
N THR A 705 39.84 16.23 9.65
CA THR A 705 38.58 16.31 10.40
C THR A 705 38.21 17.78 10.53
N LEU A 706 37.05 18.18 10.01
CA LEU A 706 36.56 19.54 10.17
C LEU A 706 35.80 19.65 11.51
N GLN A 707 36.36 20.39 12.48
CA GLN A 707 35.67 20.72 13.73
C GLN A 707 34.85 22.02 13.58
N LEU A 708 33.58 21.96 13.97
CA LEU A 708 32.64 23.08 13.98
C LEU A 708 32.84 23.94 15.24
N THR A 709 33.48 25.09 15.10
CA THR A 709 33.12 26.31 15.86
C THR A 709 33.66 27.55 15.17
N SER A 710 33.02 28.00 14.09
CA SER A 710 32.91 29.43 13.80
C SER A 710 31.98 29.66 12.62
N SER A 711 31.04 30.57 12.82
CA SER A 711 30.41 31.36 11.76
C SER A 711 31.47 31.81 10.73
N PHE A 712 31.16 31.72 9.44
CA PHE A 712 32.03 32.16 8.35
C PHE A 712 32.54 33.59 8.58
N SER A 713 33.78 33.71 9.05
CA SER A 713 34.63 34.88 8.90
C SER A 713 35.95 34.40 8.28
N ALA A 714 36.56 35.30 7.49
CA ALA A 714 37.75 35.16 6.65
C ALA A 714 38.47 33.78 6.64
N PRO A 715 38.62 33.13 5.47
CA PRO A 715 39.25 31.81 5.38
C PRO A 715 40.64 31.80 6.01
N ALA A 716 40.85 30.89 6.98
CA ALA A 716 42.14 30.65 7.62
C ALA A 716 42.76 29.35 7.10
N PRO A 717 44.09 29.30 6.89
CA PRO A 717 44.79 28.06 6.51
C PRO A 717 44.58 26.96 7.56
N LEU A 718 44.43 25.72 7.11
CA LEU A 718 44.46 24.54 7.98
C LEU A 718 45.86 24.43 8.60
N THR A 719 45.93 24.19 9.91
CA THR A 719 47.19 24.06 10.64
C THR A 719 47.29 22.69 11.32
N ASN A 720 48.48 22.37 11.80
CA ASN A 720 48.84 21.06 12.37
C ASN A 720 47.98 20.70 13.60
N THR A 721 47.41 21.72 14.29
CA THR A 721 46.47 21.55 15.41
C THR A 721 45.08 21.06 15.01
N ASN A 722 44.74 21.06 13.70
CA ASN A 722 43.48 20.53 13.17
C ASN A 722 43.52 19.01 12.88
N THR A 723 44.52 18.30 13.41
CA THR A 723 44.70 16.85 13.18
C THR A 723 44.66 16.08 14.50
N THR A 724 43.77 15.10 14.61
CA THR A 724 43.69 14.18 15.75
C THR A 724 44.03 12.77 15.27
N ASN A 725 45.25 12.33 15.59
CA ASN A 725 45.88 11.01 15.36
C ASN A 725 46.96 10.98 14.27
N ALA A 726 48.20 10.87 14.73
CA ALA A 726 49.43 10.76 13.93
C ALA A 726 49.75 9.31 13.51
N ALA A 727 48.73 8.50 13.22
CA ALA A 727 48.95 7.18 12.62
C ALA A 727 48.69 7.27 11.11
N ALA A 728 49.51 6.57 10.31
CA ALA A 728 49.31 6.50 8.87
C ALA A 728 47.92 5.93 8.56
N ALA A 729 47.18 6.59 7.66
CA ALA A 729 46.07 5.91 6.99
C ALA A 729 46.67 4.72 6.23
N PRO A 730 46.16 3.47 6.39
CA PRO A 730 46.66 2.35 5.62
C PRO A 730 46.45 2.68 4.14
N GLY A 731 47.54 2.92 3.43
CA GLY A 731 47.53 2.94 1.97
C GLY A 731 47.19 1.53 1.46
N PRO A 732 46.60 1.40 0.27
CA PRO A 732 46.34 0.09 -0.28
C PRO A 732 47.65 -0.67 -0.44
N ALA A 733 47.70 -1.92 0.04
CA ALA A 733 48.74 -2.86 -0.36
C ALA A 733 48.67 -3.06 -1.90
N PRO A 734 49.76 -3.51 -2.56
CA PRO A 734 49.74 -3.82 -3.98
C PRO A 734 48.53 -4.72 -4.31
N GLY A 735 47.54 -4.17 -5.02
CA GLY A 735 46.23 -4.82 -5.22
C GLY A 735 44.98 -4.00 -4.85
N GLY A 736 45.12 -2.78 -4.30
CA GLY A 736 44.02 -1.80 -4.26
C GLY A 736 42.97 -1.94 -3.16
N ALA A 737 43.23 -2.68 -2.07
CA ALA A 737 42.27 -2.84 -0.98
C ALA A 737 42.28 -1.64 0.00
N PHE A 738 41.09 -1.11 0.33
CA PHE A 738 40.89 -0.12 1.41
C PHE A 738 40.81 -0.80 2.77
N ALA A 739 41.48 -0.25 3.78
CA ALA A 739 41.23 -0.61 5.18
C ALA A 739 40.00 0.14 5.71
N ALA A 740 39.04 -0.59 6.28
CA ALA A 740 37.99 0.00 7.10
C ALA A 740 38.62 0.50 8.41
N LEU A 741 38.46 1.78 8.73
CA LEU A 741 38.82 2.31 10.04
C LEU A 741 37.71 1.93 11.02
N VAL A 742 38.11 1.42 12.19
CA VAL A 742 37.19 1.13 13.29
C VAL A 742 36.55 2.46 13.74
N ALA A 743 35.23 2.46 13.93
CA ALA A 743 34.52 3.61 14.48
C ALA A 743 35.14 3.98 15.85
N PRO A 744 35.47 5.25 16.10
CA PRO A 744 36.02 5.64 17.40
C PRO A 744 35.00 5.35 18.50
N THR A 745 35.48 4.93 19.67
CA THR A 745 34.66 4.83 20.87
C THR A 745 34.09 6.19 21.22
N VAL A 746 32.76 6.26 21.34
CA VAL A 746 32.02 7.46 21.73
C VAL A 746 32.43 7.88 23.16
N PRO A 747 32.63 9.18 23.45
CA PRO A 747 32.83 9.68 24.81
C PRO A 747 31.65 9.40 25.73
#